data_AF-A0A2D7CR91-F1
#
_entry.id   AF-A0A2D7CR91-F1
#
_cell.length_a   1.000
_cell.length_b   1.000
_cell.length_c   1.000
_cell.angle_alpha   90.00
_cell.angle_beta   90.00
_cell.angle_gamma   90.00
#
_symmetry.space_group_name_H-M   'P 1'
#
loop_
_entity.id
_entity.type
_entity.pdbx_description
1 polymer ?
#
loop_
_entity_poly.entity_id
_entity_poly.type
_entity_poly.pdbx_seq_one_letter_code
_entity_poly.pdbx_strand_id
1 'polypeptide(L)'
;MVFVRQTNPDFYTAKVPEKERRQNLNPRYPYFKQNYFTAGDFDQFIKNWKVLKNMPKEKDVHPSVDIPFQADWSKYKNLCVHDYYNTFLYIFEKFKKGCFLQIHDNTLKTFLPFSKQSFQNEWGKHLQIDPRFQTIQRMMKYIATHDTTFPFDEKRINGDLSSWYGNNGLVRFEYPLSENDTGYNMLKDMFECLVRERKLPDIDFYLGKRDYPWLTLNGDESYDAFFGQKRLISHNYRNYAPILSMNTTDKHADIPIPTWEDWRRVAYQSEKKIFSRDFLTYPSNEAFESIRWADKKPTIVFRGASTGRGTTVHNNPRLFFSTLSMEELVDENDIPLLDVGINKWNMRPRKAVDSKYLTTFYKETLTIPVLDYMDPFEQSKYKYILHLPGHTAAYRLSLEMFYGSVIFIYPSSNYLWFYKMLKPWKHYIPLEEELSKDDLLTKLKWCREHDREAEEIANNAREFAKKYLSREGILNYLQALFWKLYEGNVSLAYSEAGIFGFQKQYIDTYLQRRQHVLYEKPIVFLTDLFEDAMTKNNHSIQLASGNPIFMSYLFHYLYHHRHLSGFLQKHVTNKNFINSKNSDLSLYRFHNSTWIGKQVKSTWKEDQYHQLFIGYRTMNELALRLPNFMYTYYACHTLNTTDSHIHIFVEYKDCLTLEQMIRQKKIAFHDLITIWAHLCLILEEAQLHSGFIHMDLYPWNILIEEKETTAVYLQKYKFSTKFNPILIDYGNSHIVHGGHHFYTTTPFHFNRLQDIISIVFSSLDIFLHTSVLKHQDVQKCIQIMNFFSGSCMFPNEKFSSIGQIKQFVKKNKKFSAMLSSPKTSFRESRPIFFLQYLRKLQHVPSFEVLKQRPKIVFVPYDGPLVHHFNLLYILQTLLVGQVDIPPEDFAIWLRRMWDLFFEDVRNYDIEVDYKYFFIHIQNYMKFYAVVENKLQKLFNILVWKTPKQLGQEAIIDNASLSKDEIEKIQKKVMACTMRPRTFPNLPILPTHNCAKCDTTWQKCNSEYYQNVEYLFDLKTWYFSTRLDDVDFFQLKTYDVGL
;
A
#
# COMPACT_ATOMS: atom_id res chain seq x y z
N MET A 1 31.45 8.71 2.48
CA MET A 1 30.86 7.39 2.84
C MET A 1 30.09 7.54 4.13
N VAL A 2 28.81 7.16 4.21
CA VAL A 2 28.17 6.93 5.51
C VAL A 2 28.41 5.47 5.82
N PHE A 3 29.52 5.17 6.49
CA PHE A 3 29.65 3.87 7.13
C PHE A 3 28.51 3.76 8.13
N VAL A 4 27.74 2.68 8.04
CA VAL A 4 26.78 2.33 9.07
C VAL A 4 27.56 2.28 10.37
N ARG A 5 27.14 3.03 11.38
CA ARG A 5 27.81 2.94 12.69
C ARG A 5 27.81 1.46 13.08
N GLN A 6 28.97 0.95 13.47
CA GLN A 6 29.13 -0.42 13.92
C GLN A 6 29.91 -0.46 15.23
N THR A 7 29.71 -1.50 16.03
CA THR A 7 30.35 -1.64 17.34
C THR A 7 31.62 -2.48 17.31
N ASN A 8 31.65 -3.51 16.47
CA ASN A 8 32.79 -4.41 16.30
C ASN A 8 33.14 -4.50 14.80
N PRO A 9 34.40 -4.84 14.45
CA PRO A 9 34.78 -5.10 13.07
C PRO A 9 33.98 -6.27 12.49
N ASP A 10 33.90 -6.34 11.16
CA ASP A 10 33.15 -7.39 10.48
C ASP A 10 33.80 -8.77 10.65
N PHE A 11 35.13 -8.80 10.66
CA PHE A 11 35.94 -9.99 10.89
C PHE A 11 37.24 -9.65 11.63
N TYR A 12 37.91 -10.70 12.10
CA TYR A 12 39.23 -10.69 12.70
C TYR A 12 40.15 -11.63 11.93
N THR A 13 41.45 -11.33 11.90
CA THR A 13 42.51 -12.21 11.35
C THR A 13 43.27 -12.97 12.45
N ALA A 14 42.89 -12.75 13.71
CA ALA A 14 43.46 -13.38 14.90
C ALA A 14 42.34 -13.67 15.93
N LYS A 15 42.70 -14.13 17.13
CA LYS A 15 41.74 -14.53 18.18
C LYS A 15 40.81 -13.37 18.56
N VAL A 16 39.50 -13.63 18.57
CA VAL A 16 38.47 -12.64 18.92
C VAL A 16 38.63 -12.17 20.38
N PRO A 17 38.52 -10.87 20.68
CA PRO A 17 38.66 -10.35 22.05
C PRO A 17 37.66 -10.96 23.05
N GLU A 18 38.11 -11.19 24.30
CA GLU A 18 37.31 -11.80 25.39
C GLU A 18 36.11 -10.96 25.87
N LYS A 19 36.01 -9.67 25.51
CA LYS A 19 34.84 -8.80 25.78
C LYS A 19 34.31 -8.10 24.52
N GLU A 20 33.52 -8.80 23.72
CA GLU A 20 32.76 -8.30 22.58
C GLU A 20 31.37 -7.96 23.14
N ARG A 21 31.16 -6.69 23.47
CA ARG A 21 29.86 -6.20 23.93
C ARG A 21 29.26 -5.35 22.83
N ARG A 22 28.23 -5.89 22.17
CA ARG A 22 27.38 -5.09 21.26
C ARG A 22 26.76 -3.95 22.06
N GLN A 23 27.08 -2.73 21.66
CA GLN A 23 26.49 -1.52 22.22
C GLN A 23 25.21 -1.16 21.47
N ASN A 24 24.36 -0.35 22.10
CA ASN A 24 23.20 0.17 21.41
C ASN A 24 23.61 1.30 20.47
N LEU A 25 23.42 1.10 19.17
CA LEU A 25 23.65 2.11 18.14
C LEU A 25 22.39 2.89 17.76
N ASN A 26 21.22 2.45 18.21
CA ASN A 26 19.93 3.08 17.95
C ASN A 26 19.45 3.85 19.20
N PRO A 27 19.60 5.19 19.25
CA PRO A 27 19.24 5.97 20.44
C PRO A 27 17.73 5.97 20.74
N ARG A 28 16.89 5.69 19.74
CA ARG A 28 15.43 5.62 19.91
C ARG A 28 14.99 4.33 20.59
N TYR A 29 15.74 3.24 20.42
CA TYR A 29 15.38 1.90 20.91
C TYR A 29 16.51 1.26 21.74
N PRO A 30 16.51 1.47 23.07
CA PRO A 30 17.56 1.02 24.00
C PRO A 30 17.94 -0.47 23.94
N TYR A 31 17.04 -1.32 23.46
CA TYR A 31 17.20 -2.78 23.44
C TYR A 31 17.86 -3.32 22.16
N PHE A 32 18.13 -2.46 21.17
CA PHE A 32 18.77 -2.86 19.91
C PHE A 32 20.29 -3.02 20.10
N LYS A 33 20.72 -4.21 20.52
CA LYS A 33 22.14 -4.55 20.76
C LYS A 33 22.74 -5.32 19.58
N GLN A 34 22.79 -4.68 18.42
CA GLN A 34 23.27 -5.28 17.16
C GLN A 34 24.64 -4.72 16.77
N ASN A 35 25.35 -5.42 15.86
CA ASN A 35 26.66 -4.94 15.42
C ASN A 35 26.55 -3.63 14.64
N TYR A 36 25.52 -3.51 13.80
CA TYR A 36 25.23 -2.34 12.96
C TYR A 36 24.08 -1.52 13.54
N PHE A 37 24.02 -0.24 13.17
CA PHE A 37 22.78 0.52 13.28
C PHE A 37 21.67 -0.22 12.53
N THR A 38 20.53 -0.38 13.19
CA THR A 38 19.35 -1.05 12.65
C THR A 38 18.15 -0.13 12.80
N ALA A 39 17.47 0.15 11.70
CA ALA A 39 16.25 0.95 11.72
C ALA A 39 15.13 0.19 12.45
N GLY A 40 14.55 0.82 13.48
CA GLY A 40 13.52 0.21 14.33
C GLY A 40 12.08 0.53 13.93
N ASP A 41 11.92 1.51 13.04
CA ASP A 41 10.67 2.06 12.52
C ASP A 41 10.87 2.59 11.08
N PHE A 42 9.76 2.92 10.42
CA PHE A 42 9.75 3.44 9.06
C PHE A 42 10.55 4.74 8.93
N ASP A 43 10.37 5.70 9.84
CA ASP A 43 11.05 6.99 9.75
C ASP A 43 12.58 6.83 9.79
N GLN A 44 13.09 5.95 10.65
CA GLN A 44 14.51 5.60 10.71
C GLN A 44 14.98 4.92 9.43
N PHE A 45 14.14 4.12 8.78
CA PHE A 45 14.46 3.49 7.50
C PHE A 45 14.59 4.55 6.40
N ILE A 46 13.57 5.40 6.22
CA ILE A 46 13.56 6.48 5.23
C ILE A 46 14.74 7.41 5.40
N LYS A 47 15.01 7.84 6.64
CA LYS A 47 16.13 8.75 6.93
C LYS A 47 17.50 8.18 6.53
N ASN A 48 17.63 6.86 6.48
CA ASN A 48 18.90 6.19 6.14
C ASN A 48 18.92 5.61 4.73
N TRP A 49 17.83 5.70 3.96
CA TRP A 49 17.81 5.34 2.54
C TRP A 49 18.30 6.52 1.71
N LYS A 50 19.29 6.27 0.85
CA LYS A 50 19.80 7.24 -0.12
C LYS A 50 19.03 7.18 -1.44
N VAL A 51 18.48 8.31 -1.87
CA VAL A 51 17.99 8.47 -3.24
C VAL A 51 19.21 8.65 -4.15
N LEU A 52 19.46 7.71 -5.05
CA LEU A 52 20.64 7.66 -5.92
C LEU A 52 20.18 7.69 -7.38
N LYS A 53 20.97 8.26 -8.29
CA LYS A 53 20.65 8.22 -9.73
C LYS A 53 21.30 6.99 -10.35
N ASN A 54 20.53 6.18 -11.06
CA ASN A 54 21.09 5.09 -11.84
C ASN A 54 21.83 5.63 -13.07
N MET A 55 23.04 5.14 -13.29
CA MET A 55 23.80 5.44 -14.50
C MET A 55 23.79 4.22 -15.43
N PRO A 56 23.56 4.39 -16.75
CA PRO A 56 23.71 3.30 -17.71
C PRO A 56 25.12 2.71 -17.62
N LYS A 57 25.23 1.38 -17.56
CA LYS A 57 26.53 0.68 -17.55
C LYS A 57 26.63 -0.35 -18.65
N GLU A 58 27.81 -0.47 -19.24
CA GLU A 58 28.15 -1.54 -20.18
C GLU A 58 28.30 -2.87 -19.46
N LYS A 59 27.66 -3.91 -20.01
CA LYS A 59 27.64 -5.26 -19.45
C LYS A 59 29.05 -5.83 -19.35
N ASP A 60 29.46 -6.17 -18.13
CA ASP A 60 30.75 -6.81 -17.83
C ASP A 60 30.50 -8.05 -16.96
N VAL A 61 30.26 -9.19 -17.61
CA VAL A 61 29.85 -10.45 -16.98
C VAL A 61 30.78 -11.58 -17.41
N HIS A 62 31.14 -12.46 -16.47
CA HIS A 62 31.79 -13.72 -16.79
C HIS A 62 30.84 -14.67 -17.55
N PRO A 63 31.13 -15.06 -18.80
CA PRO A 63 30.18 -15.82 -19.63
C PRO A 63 30.22 -17.31 -19.27
N SER A 64 29.41 -17.78 -18.30
CA SER A 64 29.13 -19.23 -18.11
C SER A 64 28.19 -19.60 -16.93
N VAL A 65 27.50 -18.66 -16.28
CA VAL A 65 26.66 -18.99 -15.10
C VAL A 65 25.19 -18.95 -15.46
N ASP A 66 24.50 -20.06 -15.26
CA ASP A 66 23.05 -20.14 -15.39
C ASP A 66 22.39 -19.50 -14.16
N ILE A 67 21.54 -18.50 -14.39
CA ILE A 67 20.94 -17.67 -13.34
C ILE A 67 19.49 -18.13 -13.09
N PRO A 68 19.02 -18.19 -11.83
CA PRO A 68 17.69 -18.69 -11.52
C PRO A 68 16.57 -17.97 -12.28
N PHE A 69 15.57 -18.73 -12.74
CA PHE A 69 14.41 -18.19 -13.47
C PHE A 69 13.60 -17.17 -12.63
N GLN A 70 13.65 -17.25 -11.29
CA GLN A 70 12.96 -16.32 -10.41
C GLN A 70 13.40 -14.86 -10.61
N ALA A 71 14.61 -14.64 -11.11
CA ALA A 71 15.11 -13.30 -11.45
C ALA A 71 14.31 -12.65 -12.59
N ASP A 72 13.62 -13.43 -13.44
CA ASP A 72 12.86 -12.97 -14.60
C ASP A 72 11.36 -12.71 -14.31
N TRP A 73 10.92 -12.82 -13.06
CA TRP A 73 9.52 -12.64 -12.67
C TRP A 73 8.99 -11.24 -13.02
N SER A 74 7.79 -11.17 -13.60
CA SER A 74 7.23 -9.92 -14.15
C SER A 74 7.04 -8.81 -13.12
N LYS A 75 6.79 -9.16 -11.85
CA LYS A 75 6.66 -8.19 -10.74
C LYS A 75 7.98 -7.56 -10.29
N TYR A 76 9.12 -8.05 -10.78
CA TYR A 76 10.46 -7.48 -10.56
C TYR A 76 10.94 -6.64 -11.74
N LYS A 77 10.05 -6.19 -12.64
CA LYS A 77 10.39 -5.39 -13.82
C LYS A 77 9.75 -4.01 -13.75
N ASN A 78 10.37 -3.03 -14.40
CA ASN A 78 9.88 -1.64 -14.50
C ASN A 78 9.58 -1.02 -13.12
N LEU A 79 10.50 -1.21 -12.18
CA LEU A 79 10.32 -0.78 -10.79
C LEU A 79 10.48 0.74 -10.62
N CYS A 80 9.73 1.29 -9.68
CA CYS A 80 9.88 2.66 -9.20
C CYS A 80 10.18 2.70 -7.69
N VAL A 81 10.53 3.88 -7.17
CA VAL A 81 10.83 4.06 -5.73
C VAL A 81 9.72 3.57 -4.80
N HIS A 82 8.46 3.62 -5.23
CA HIS A 82 7.32 3.14 -4.45
C HIS A 82 7.30 1.62 -4.28
N ASP A 83 7.78 0.86 -5.26
CA ASP A 83 7.82 -0.59 -5.18
C ASP A 83 8.82 -1.06 -4.12
N TYR A 84 9.90 -0.30 -3.94
CA TYR A 84 10.85 -0.50 -2.85
C TYR A 84 10.22 -0.14 -1.49
N TYR A 85 9.49 0.97 -1.36
CA TYR A 85 8.73 1.26 -0.12
C TYR A 85 7.72 0.16 0.22
N ASN A 86 6.95 -0.28 -0.77
CA ASN A 86 5.98 -1.37 -0.63
C ASN A 86 6.66 -2.67 -0.16
N THR A 87 7.81 -3.00 -0.73
CA THR A 87 8.59 -4.19 -0.36
C THR A 87 9.17 -4.08 1.05
N PHE A 88 9.66 -2.90 1.44
CA PHE A 88 10.03 -2.63 2.82
C PHE A 88 8.86 -2.85 3.77
N LEU A 89 7.70 -2.23 3.52
CA LEU A 89 6.51 -2.38 4.35
C LEU A 89 6.08 -3.84 4.45
N TYR A 90 6.06 -4.57 3.33
CA TYR A 90 5.78 -6.01 3.32
C TYR A 90 6.72 -6.76 4.28
N ILE A 91 8.04 -6.61 4.14
CA ILE A 91 9.01 -7.32 4.97
C ILE A 91 8.93 -6.89 6.44
N PHE A 92 8.81 -5.59 6.68
CA PHE A 92 8.80 -4.97 7.99
C PHE A 92 7.55 -5.38 8.80
N GLU A 93 6.39 -5.42 8.16
CA GLU A 93 5.10 -5.74 8.78
C GLU A 93 4.84 -7.25 8.88
N LYS A 94 5.25 -8.06 7.89
CA LYS A 94 4.97 -9.51 7.86
C LYS A 94 6.07 -10.35 8.49
N PHE A 95 7.33 -9.96 8.29
CA PHE A 95 8.50 -10.79 8.67
C PHE A 95 9.37 -10.16 9.75
N LYS A 96 9.03 -8.96 10.21
CA LYS A 96 9.69 -8.17 11.26
C LYS A 96 10.99 -7.51 10.83
N LYS A 97 11.85 -8.20 10.09
CA LYS A 97 13.23 -7.74 9.84
C LYS A 97 13.80 -8.22 8.52
N GLY A 98 14.70 -7.42 7.98
CA GLY A 98 15.48 -7.67 6.77
C GLY A 98 16.66 -6.70 6.70
N CYS A 99 17.30 -6.61 5.54
CA CYS A 99 18.33 -5.62 5.26
C CYS A 99 18.13 -5.05 3.85
N PHE A 100 18.29 -3.75 3.70
CA PHE A 100 18.23 -3.08 2.40
C PHE A 100 19.64 -2.71 1.94
N LEU A 101 19.97 -3.04 0.68
CA LEU A 101 21.29 -2.77 0.11
C LEU A 101 21.16 -1.94 -1.16
N GLN A 102 22.13 -1.06 -1.36
CA GLN A 102 22.29 -0.27 -2.58
C GLN A 102 23.73 -0.34 -3.03
N ILE A 103 23.97 -0.86 -4.23
CA ILE A 103 25.28 -0.87 -4.89
C ILE A 103 25.20 0.06 -6.08
N HIS A 104 25.92 1.18 -6.03
CA HIS A 104 25.96 2.17 -7.10
C HIS A 104 27.39 2.63 -7.33
N ASP A 105 27.74 2.99 -8.56
CA ASP A 105 29.11 3.34 -8.98
C ASP A 105 30.14 2.28 -8.59
N ASN A 106 29.75 0.99 -8.63
CA ASN A 106 30.60 -0.12 -8.19
C ASN A 106 31.05 -0.02 -6.71
N THR A 107 30.20 0.57 -5.86
CA THR A 107 30.46 0.72 -4.43
C THR A 107 29.20 0.39 -3.63
N LEU A 108 29.36 -0.26 -2.47
CA LEU A 108 28.27 -0.50 -1.54
C LEU A 108 27.88 0.83 -0.86
N LYS A 109 26.87 1.51 -1.40
CA LYS A 109 26.42 2.82 -0.90
C LYS A 109 25.60 2.70 0.38
N THR A 110 24.79 1.65 0.50
CA THR A 110 23.88 1.44 1.63
C THR A 110 23.90 -0.03 2.05
N PHE A 111 23.98 -0.27 3.35
CA PHE A 111 23.79 -1.56 4.00
C PHE A 111 22.95 -1.32 5.26
N LEU A 112 21.64 -1.43 5.17
CA LEU A 112 20.73 -0.98 6.23
C LEU A 112 19.89 -2.14 6.76
N PRO A 113 20.33 -2.81 7.84
CA PRO A 113 19.46 -3.69 8.61
C PRO A 113 18.27 -2.91 9.16
N PHE A 114 17.11 -3.58 9.21
CA PHE A 114 15.92 -3.05 9.86
C PHE A 114 15.21 -4.14 10.66
N SER A 115 14.58 -3.76 11.76
CA SER A 115 13.78 -4.65 12.61
C SER A 115 12.66 -3.89 13.28
N LYS A 116 11.41 -4.31 13.09
CA LYS A 116 10.26 -3.66 13.71
C LYS A 116 10.28 -3.83 15.22
N GLN A 117 10.42 -2.74 15.96
CA GLN A 117 10.51 -2.77 17.43
C GLN A 117 9.25 -3.34 18.08
N SER A 118 8.07 -2.89 17.63
CA SER A 118 6.77 -3.36 18.12
C SER A 118 6.14 -4.32 17.11
N PHE A 119 6.81 -5.43 16.81
CA PHE A 119 6.30 -6.37 15.82
C PHE A 119 5.05 -7.10 16.31
N GLN A 120 4.08 -7.28 15.41
CA GLN A 120 2.87 -8.07 15.67
C GLN A 120 2.53 -8.92 14.45
N ASN A 121 2.55 -10.24 14.63
CA ASN A 121 2.14 -11.18 13.61
C ASN A 121 0.61 -11.27 13.46
N GLU A 122 0.17 -11.89 12.37
CA GLU A 122 -1.24 -12.10 12.03
C GLU A 122 -1.71 -13.55 12.29
N TRP A 123 -0.81 -14.41 12.76
CA TRP A 123 -1.03 -15.86 12.86
C TRP A 123 -1.10 -16.40 14.29
N GLY A 124 -0.75 -15.61 15.30
CA GLY A 124 -0.67 -16.03 16.71
C GLY A 124 -2.01 -16.55 17.23
N LYS A 125 -3.11 -15.96 16.77
CA LYS A 125 -4.49 -16.40 17.05
C LYS A 125 -4.83 -17.80 16.51
N HIS A 126 -4.04 -18.32 15.58
CA HIS A 126 -4.20 -19.65 14.98
C HIS A 126 -3.28 -20.71 15.61
N LEU A 127 -2.47 -20.34 16.60
CA LEU A 127 -1.63 -21.28 17.33
C LEU A 127 -2.40 -21.92 18.48
N GLN A 128 -2.35 -23.25 18.55
CA GLN A 128 -2.78 -24.03 19.70
C GLN A 128 -1.56 -24.68 20.33
N ILE A 129 -1.53 -24.79 21.66
CA ILE A 129 -0.45 -25.50 22.34
C ILE A 129 -0.81 -26.99 22.35
N ASP A 130 0.20 -27.84 22.15
CA ASP A 130 0.06 -29.28 22.25
C ASP A 130 -0.64 -29.68 23.58
N PRO A 131 -1.74 -30.46 23.51
CA PRO A 131 -2.56 -30.83 24.67
C PRO A 131 -1.78 -31.51 25.80
N ARG A 132 -0.66 -32.19 25.48
CA ARG A 132 0.20 -32.83 26.49
C ARG A 132 0.75 -31.85 27.51
N PHE A 133 0.99 -30.60 27.09
CA PHE A 133 1.53 -29.57 27.96
C PHE A 133 0.45 -28.64 28.53
N GLN A 134 -0.74 -28.57 27.92
CA GLN A 134 -1.85 -27.67 28.24
C GLN A 134 -1.54 -26.17 28.03
N THR A 135 -0.41 -25.67 28.53
CA THR A 135 0.03 -24.26 28.42
C THR A 135 1.44 -24.14 27.86
N ILE A 136 1.75 -22.97 27.28
CA ILE A 136 3.09 -22.69 26.77
C ILE A 136 4.14 -22.71 27.88
N GLN A 137 3.81 -22.24 29.09
CA GLN A 137 4.71 -22.24 30.23
C GLN A 137 5.13 -23.67 30.61
N ARG A 138 4.19 -24.61 30.59
CA ARG A 138 4.48 -26.02 30.88
C ARG A 138 5.34 -26.66 29.78
N MET A 139 5.06 -26.37 28.51
CA MET A 139 5.91 -26.80 27.39
C MET A 139 7.34 -26.25 27.54
N MET A 140 7.49 -24.97 27.85
CA MET A 140 8.79 -24.34 28.00
C MET A 140 9.56 -24.88 29.22
N LYS A 141 8.86 -25.17 30.32
CA LYS A 141 9.45 -25.83 31.50
C LYS A 141 9.99 -27.22 31.13
N TYR A 142 9.24 -27.99 30.35
CA TYR A 142 9.69 -29.29 29.84
C TYR A 142 10.89 -29.18 28.89
N ILE A 143 10.91 -28.17 28.02
CA ILE A 143 12.05 -27.93 27.12
C ILE A 143 13.32 -27.66 27.92
N ALA A 144 13.22 -26.83 28.98
CA ALA A 144 14.37 -26.47 29.82
C ALA A 144 14.97 -27.65 30.59
N THR A 145 14.20 -28.71 30.89
CA THR A 145 14.75 -29.93 31.51
C THR A 145 15.55 -30.79 30.52
N HIS A 146 15.42 -30.54 29.21
CA HIS A 146 15.99 -31.38 28.16
C HIS A 146 16.96 -30.67 27.22
N ASP A 147 17.00 -29.33 27.26
CA ASP A 147 17.90 -28.47 26.50
C ASP A 147 18.28 -27.24 27.34
N THR A 148 19.48 -27.29 27.93
CA THR A 148 20.01 -26.24 28.81
C THR A 148 20.30 -24.92 28.09
N THR A 149 20.23 -24.91 26.74
CA THR A 149 20.35 -23.66 25.96
C THR A 149 19.09 -22.79 26.05
N PHE A 150 17.97 -23.34 26.54
CA PHE A 150 16.72 -22.63 26.78
C PHE A 150 16.33 -22.69 28.27
N PRO A 151 17.05 -22.00 29.17
CA PRO A 151 16.67 -21.97 30.58
C PRO A 151 15.26 -21.39 30.75
N PHE A 152 14.43 -22.05 31.56
CA PHE A 152 13.08 -21.59 31.84
C PHE A 152 13.10 -20.41 32.81
N ASP A 153 12.62 -19.26 32.34
CA ASP A 153 12.31 -18.09 33.16
C ASP A 153 10.92 -17.62 32.73
N GLU A 154 9.93 -17.79 33.61
CA GLU A 154 8.53 -17.43 33.33
C GLU A 154 8.39 -15.96 32.95
N LYS A 155 9.23 -15.07 33.53
CA LYS A 155 9.23 -13.64 33.22
C LYS A 155 9.80 -13.34 31.84
N ARG A 156 10.45 -14.30 31.18
CA ARG A 156 11.05 -14.16 29.85
C ARG A 156 10.26 -14.79 28.72
N ILE A 157 9.04 -15.26 29.01
CA ILE A 157 8.13 -15.81 28.01
C ILE A 157 7.05 -14.78 27.75
N ASN A 158 6.93 -14.34 26.50
CA ASN A 158 5.84 -13.46 26.12
C ASN A 158 4.54 -14.25 25.96
N GLY A 159 3.57 -14.01 26.84
CA GLY A 159 2.25 -14.65 26.78
C GLY A 159 1.38 -14.18 25.61
N ASP A 160 1.69 -13.03 25.00
CA ASP A 160 1.00 -12.53 23.82
C ASP A 160 1.59 -13.18 22.56
N LEU A 161 0.93 -14.24 22.08
CA LEU A 161 1.29 -14.94 20.84
C LEU A 161 1.34 -14.02 19.62
N SER A 162 0.62 -12.89 19.60
CA SER A 162 0.65 -11.95 18.48
C SER A 162 1.95 -11.16 18.40
N SER A 163 2.70 -11.05 19.49
CA SER A 163 4.02 -10.37 19.51
C SER A 163 5.17 -11.26 19.03
N TRP A 164 4.91 -12.55 18.85
CA TRP A 164 5.93 -13.51 18.44
C TRP A 164 6.32 -13.28 16.99
N TYR A 165 7.52 -13.70 16.62
CA TYR A 165 7.95 -13.73 15.23
C TYR A 165 8.45 -15.13 14.89
N GLY A 166 8.34 -15.50 13.60
CA GLY A 166 8.56 -16.86 13.16
C GLY A 166 9.44 -16.99 11.93
N ASN A 167 9.85 -18.22 11.64
CA ASN A 167 10.55 -18.60 10.42
C ASN A 167 9.89 -19.87 9.89
N ASN A 168 8.73 -19.70 9.23
CA ASN A 168 7.81 -20.73 8.76
C ASN A 168 7.79 -22.05 9.58
N GLY A 169 7.12 -22.04 10.73
CA GLY A 169 7.04 -23.20 11.63
C GLY A 169 7.90 -23.06 12.88
N LEU A 170 9.03 -22.34 12.86
CA LEU A 170 9.76 -21.98 14.09
C LEU A 170 9.24 -20.68 14.68
N VAL A 171 9.11 -20.62 16.01
CA VAL A 171 8.67 -19.40 16.74
C VAL A 171 9.76 -18.84 17.65
N ARG A 172 9.64 -17.56 18.00
CA ARG A 172 10.42 -16.85 19.01
C ARG A 172 9.45 -16.17 19.98
N PHE A 173 9.62 -16.44 21.26
CA PHE A 173 8.70 -16.08 22.35
C PHE A 173 9.40 -15.27 23.46
N GLU A 174 10.61 -14.78 23.19
CA GLU A 174 11.47 -14.12 24.18
C GLU A 174 10.91 -12.79 24.67
N TYR A 175 11.00 -12.54 25.98
CA TYR A 175 10.64 -11.28 26.64
C TYR A 175 11.74 -10.86 27.64
N PRO A 176 12.12 -9.57 27.72
CA PRO A 176 11.93 -8.58 26.66
C PRO A 176 12.59 -9.05 25.35
N LEU A 177 12.13 -8.51 24.23
CA LEU A 177 12.70 -8.81 22.91
C LEU A 177 14.21 -8.55 22.91
N SER A 178 14.99 -9.53 22.48
CA SER A 178 16.45 -9.46 22.39
C SER A 178 16.87 -9.41 20.93
N GLU A 179 17.30 -8.25 20.45
CA GLU A 179 17.76 -8.08 19.07
C GLU A 179 19.25 -8.40 18.94
N ASN A 180 19.56 -9.71 18.84
CA ASN A 180 20.94 -10.21 18.76
C ASN A 180 21.25 -10.91 17.43
N ASP A 181 20.84 -10.33 16.30
CA ASP A 181 21.10 -10.94 14.98
C ASP A 181 22.61 -11.16 14.70
N THR A 182 22.95 -12.32 14.14
CA THR A 182 24.30 -12.73 13.69
C THR A 182 24.36 -12.77 12.15
N GLY A 183 25.48 -13.04 11.50
CA GLY A 183 25.50 -13.30 10.04
C GLY A 183 25.57 -12.07 9.12
N TYR A 184 25.07 -10.90 9.54
CA TYR A 184 25.14 -9.69 8.69
C TYR A 184 26.57 -9.26 8.36
N ASN A 185 27.53 -9.55 9.23
CA ASN A 185 28.94 -9.26 9.00
C ASN A 185 29.58 -10.12 7.92
N MET A 186 29.21 -11.40 7.84
CA MET A 186 29.61 -12.27 6.74
C MET A 186 29.03 -11.78 5.41
N LEU A 187 27.77 -11.36 5.42
CA LEU A 187 27.10 -10.86 4.20
C LEU A 187 27.66 -9.52 3.76
N LYS A 188 27.93 -8.61 4.70
CA LYS A 188 28.58 -7.34 4.40
C LYS A 188 29.96 -7.54 3.79
N ASP A 189 30.80 -8.39 4.39
CA ASP A 189 32.13 -8.72 3.86
C ASP A 189 32.04 -9.37 2.47
N MET A 190 31.06 -10.25 2.24
CA MET A 190 30.80 -10.85 0.92
C MET A 190 30.52 -9.78 -0.14
N PHE A 191 29.62 -8.84 0.13
CA PHE A 191 29.28 -7.80 -0.83
C PHE A 191 30.38 -6.74 -0.98
N GLU A 192 31.14 -6.43 0.09
CA GLU A 192 32.31 -5.55 0.02
C GLU A 192 33.44 -6.16 -0.82
N CYS A 193 33.66 -7.47 -0.67
CA CYS A 193 34.59 -8.21 -1.50
C CYS A 193 34.15 -8.21 -2.98
N LEU A 194 32.86 -8.45 -3.21
CA LEU A 194 32.27 -8.45 -4.55
C LEU A 194 32.45 -7.10 -5.26
N VAL A 195 32.08 -5.97 -4.64
CA VAL A 195 32.24 -4.64 -5.28
C VAL A 195 33.70 -4.26 -5.49
N ARG A 196 34.62 -4.76 -4.65
CA ARG A 196 36.05 -4.49 -4.78
C ARG A 196 36.67 -5.24 -5.96
N GLU A 197 36.19 -6.46 -6.24
CA GLU A 197 36.86 -7.40 -7.14
C GLU A 197 36.08 -7.70 -8.42
N ARG A 198 34.85 -7.20 -8.55
CA ARG A 198 34.02 -7.34 -9.74
C ARG A 198 33.47 -5.98 -10.16
N LYS A 199 33.17 -5.85 -11.46
CA LYS A 199 32.37 -4.74 -11.98
C LYS A 199 30.90 -5.11 -11.93
N LEU A 200 30.12 -4.28 -11.26
CA LEU A 200 28.71 -4.47 -10.98
C LEU A 200 27.85 -3.32 -11.53
N PRO A 201 26.62 -3.62 -11.97
CA PRO A 201 25.64 -2.60 -12.30
C PRO A 201 25.20 -1.82 -11.05
N ASP A 202 24.47 -0.72 -11.27
CA ASP A 202 23.74 -0.08 -10.18
C ASP A 202 22.50 -0.93 -9.84
N ILE A 203 22.39 -1.36 -8.59
CA ILE A 203 21.32 -2.27 -8.16
C ILE A 203 20.96 -2.06 -6.70
N ASP A 204 19.65 -2.12 -6.44
CA ASP A 204 19.07 -2.03 -5.11
C ASP A 204 18.16 -3.24 -4.86
N PHE A 205 18.26 -3.82 -3.66
CA PHE A 205 17.51 -5.03 -3.32
C PHE A 205 17.36 -5.21 -1.80
N TYR A 206 16.44 -6.10 -1.42
CA TYR A 206 16.26 -6.54 -0.04
C TYR A 206 16.91 -7.90 0.19
N LEU A 207 17.48 -8.09 1.38
CA LEU A 207 18.18 -9.30 1.78
C LEU A 207 17.42 -10.04 2.88
N GLY A 208 17.00 -11.25 2.55
CA GLY A 208 16.36 -12.22 3.42
C GLY A 208 17.34 -13.13 4.14
N LYS A 209 17.79 -12.74 5.34
CA LYS A 209 18.71 -13.56 6.16
C LYS A 209 18.06 -14.76 6.86
N ARG A 210 16.74 -14.94 6.75
CA ARG A 210 16.04 -16.05 7.42
C ARG A 210 16.07 -17.30 6.54
N ASP A 211 15.94 -18.46 7.18
CA ASP A 211 16.09 -19.73 6.48
C ASP A 211 14.94 -20.05 5.51
N TYR A 212 13.76 -19.44 5.66
CA TYR A 212 12.62 -19.65 4.76
C TYR A 212 12.36 -18.40 3.91
N PRO A 213 12.08 -18.55 2.59
CA PRO A 213 11.74 -17.46 1.69
C PRO A 213 10.48 -16.69 2.14
N TRP A 214 10.21 -15.52 1.56
CA TRP A 214 9.20 -14.58 2.04
C TRP A 214 8.07 -14.31 1.07
N LEU A 215 8.32 -14.31 -0.25
CA LEU A 215 7.35 -13.89 -1.26
C LEU A 215 7.01 -15.04 -2.20
N THR A 216 5.73 -15.34 -2.37
CA THR A 216 5.28 -16.39 -3.29
C THR A 216 5.03 -15.83 -4.69
N LEU A 217 5.28 -16.63 -5.73
CA LEU A 217 5.02 -16.24 -7.13
C LEU A 217 3.53 -16.03 -7.40
N ASN A 218 2.67 -16.79 -6.72
CA ASN A 218 1.24 -16.77 -6.96
C ASN A 218 0.49 -15.72 -6.13
N GLY A 219 1.11 -15.06 -5.15
CA GLY A 219 0.46 -14.09 -4.26
C GLY A 219 -0.29 -14.71 -3.07
N ASP A 220 0.17 -15.88 -2.61
CA ASP A 220 -0.21 -16.52 -1.36
C ASP A 220 0.70 -16.07 -0.19
N GLU A 221 0.23 -16.27 1.04
CA GLU A 221 1.07 -16.14 2.24
C GLU A 221 2.22 -17.17 2.21
N SER A 222 3.45 -16.73 2.46
CA SER A 222 4.63 -17.61 2.37
C SER A 222 4.74 -18.61 3.53
N TYR A 223 4.40 -18.19 4.76
CA TYR A 223 4.56 -19.04 5.94
C TYR A 223 3.36 -19.99 6.11
N ASP A 224 3.27 -21.00 5.24
CA ASP A 224 2.23 -22.02 5.19
C ASP A 224 2.01 -22.75 6.53
N ALA A 225 3.06 -22.98 7.32
CA ALA A 225 2.94 -23.58 8.65
C ALA A 225 2.11 -22.73 9.63
N PHE A 226 2.00 -21.42 9.39
CA PHE A 226 1.24 -20.50 10.22
C PHE A 226 -0.11 -20.12 9.61
N PHE A 227 -0.14 -19.88 8.30
CA PHE A 227 -1.33 -19.39 7.60
C PHE A 227 -2.17 -20.49 6.94
N GLY A 228 -1.58 -21.66 6.66
CA GLY A 228 -2.10 -22.62 5.71
C GLY A 228 -2.00 -22.09 4.27
N GLN A 229 -2.78 -22.68 3.35
CA GLN A 229 -2.91 -22.18 1.99
C GLN A 229 -3.91 -21.01 1.96
N LYS A 230 -3.39 -19.78 2.11
CA LYS A 230 -4.20 -18.55 2.08
C LYS A 230 -3.60 -17.51 1.14
N ARG A 231 -4.48 -16.76 0.48
CA ARG A 231 -4.10 -15.57 -0.31
C ARG A 231 -3.48 -14.50 0.57
N LEU A 232 -2.47 -13.82 0.06
CA LEU A 232 -1.94 -12.60 0.67
C LEU A 232 -2.98 -11.48 0.49
N ILE A 233 -3.57 -11.03 1.61
CA ILE A 233 -4.57 -9.96 1.60
C ILE A 233 -3.92 -8.61 1.90
N SER A 234 -3.15 -8.52 2.99
CA SER A 234 -2.38 -7.32 3.33
C SER A 234 -1.08 -7.29 2.55
N HIS A 235 -0.66 -6.10 2.09
CA HIS A 235 0.59 -5.90 1.36
C HIS A 235 0.69 -6.69 0.04
N ASN A 236 -0.44 -6.99 -0.62
CA ASN A 236 -0.46 -7.56 -1.96
C ASN A 236 -0.28 -6.47 -3.02
N TYR A 237 0.96 -6.19 -3.38
CA TYR A 237 1.31 -5.12 -4.32
C TYR A 237 1.42 -5.62 -5.77
N ARG A 238 1.28 -4.67 -6.71
CA ARG A 238 1.45 -4.92 -8.14
C ARG A 238 2.87 -5.41 -8.45
N ASN A 239 3.87 -4.68 -7.97
CA ASN A 239 5.29 -4.97 -8.12
C ASN A 239 5.98 -5.04 -6.76
N TYR A 240 7.16 -5.67 -6.73
CA TYR A 240 8.03 -5.74 -5.58
C TYR A 240 9.47 -5.46 -6.02
N ALA A 241 10.29 -4.90 -5.13
CA ALA A 241 11.73 -4.90 -5.31
C ALA A 241 12.29 -6.32 -5.13
N PRO A 242 13.42 -6.66 -5.78
CA PRO A 242 14.01 -7.99 -5.65
C PRO A 242 14.33 -8.34 -4.20
N ILE A 243 13.87 -9.52 -3.77
CA ILE A 243 14.21 -10.10 -2.46
C ILE A 243 15.19 -11.25 -2.69
N LEU A 244 16.39 -11.11 -2.16
CA LEU A 244 17.46 -12.10 -2.23
C LEU A 244 17.54 -12.87 -0.92
N SER A 245 17.35 -14.18 -0.97
CA SER A 245 17.26 -15.03 0.23
C SER A 245 18.22 -16.21 0.15
N MET A 246 18.56 -16.77 1.30
CA MET A 246 19.55 -17.87 1.41
C MET A 246 18.97 -19.24 1.05
N ASN A 247 17.64 -19.30 0.95
CA ASN A 247 16.86 -20.46 0.61
C ASN A 247 15.66 -20.01 -0.22
N THR A 248 15.21 -20.87 -1.13
CA THR A 248 13.97 -20.65 -1.88
C THR A 248 13.26 -21.96 -2.18
N THR A 249 12.10 -21.87 -2.82
CA THR A 249 11.36 -23.03 -3.38
C THR A 249 10.84 -22.66 -4.76
N ASP A 250 10.36 -23.65 -5.52
CA ASP A 250 9.72 -23.38 -6.83
C ASP A 250 8.42 -22.57 -6.72
N LYS A 251 7.89 -22.37 -5.51
CA LYS A 251 6.70 -21.54 -5.24
C LYS A 251 7.04 -20.09 -4.90
N HIS A 252 8.31 -19.77 -4.64
CA HIS A 252 8.74 -18.48 -4.14
C HIS A 252 9.43 -17.63 -5.21
N ALA A 253 9.22 -16.32 -5.12
CA ALA A 253 9.85 -15.29 -5.92
C ALA A 253 11.20 -14.85 -5.33
N ASP A 254 11.52 -15.27 -4.10
CA ASP A 254 12.84 -15.03 -3.51
C ASP A 254 13.95 -15.61 -4.38
N ILE A 255 14.93 -14.77 -4.69
CA ILE A 255 16.07 -15.10 -5.53
C ILE A 255 17.15 -15.71 -4.64
N PRO A 256 17.57 -16.96 -4.90
CA PRO A 256 18.51 -17.63 -4.02
C PRO A 256 19.93 -17.08 -4.22
N ILE A 257 20.62 -16.79 -3.12
CA ILE A 257 22.01 -16.32 -3.10
C ILE A 257 22.89 -17.20 -2.21
N PRO A 258 24.24 -17.11 -2.36
CA PRO A 258 25.18 -17.69 -1.43
C PRO A 258 24.85 -17.37 0.02
N THR A 259 24.89 -18.42 0.86
CA THR A 259 24.56 -18.28 2.27
C THR A 259 25.69 -17.59 3.02
N TRP A 260 25.37 -17.02 4.18
CA TRP A 260 26.40 -16.47 5.06
C TRP A 260 27.35 -17.56 5.57
N GLU A 261 26.92 -18.83 5.62
CA GLU A 261 27.80 -19.97 5.92
C GLU A 261 28.72 -20.35 4.74
N ASP A 262 28.21 -20.28 3.51
CA ASP A 262 29.03 -20.47 2.30
C ASP A 262 30.19 -19.46 2.29
N TRP A 263 29.86 -18.18 2.49
CA TRP A 263 30.87 -17.12 2.54
C TRP A 263 31.84 -17.30 3.70
N ARG A 264 31.33 -17.57 4.90
CA ARG A 264 32.15 -17.84 6.09
C ARG A 264 33.18 -18.94 5.83
N ARG A 265 32.77 -20.04 5.19
CA ARG A 265 33.66 -21.15 4.84
C ARG A 265 34.75 -20.70 3.88
N VAL A 266 34.38 -20.13 2.73
CA VAL A 266 35.38 -19.80 1.70
C VAL A 266 36.31 -18.68 2.15
N ALA A 267 35.82 -17.70 2.91
CA ALA A 267 36.62 -16.63 3.51
C ALA A 267 37.59 -17.16 4.58
N TYR A 268 37.20 -18.18 5.35
CA TYR A 268 38.12 -18.86 6.26
C TYR A 268 39.17 -19.68 5.49
N GLN A 269 38.75 -20.47 4.51
CA GLN A 269 39.67 -21.33 3.75
C GLN A 269 40.74 -20.51 3.01
N SER A 270 40.35 -19.40 2.36
CA SER A 270 41.22 -18.54 1.56
C SER A 270 41.99 -17.47 2.37
N GLU A 271 41.33 -16.79 3.30
CA GLU A 271 41.86 -15.58 3.95
C GLU A 271 41.97 -15.73 5.48
N LYS A 272 41.60 -16.90 6.05
CA LYS A 272 41.57 -17.16 7.51
C LYS A 272 40.73 -16.16 8.31
N LYS A 273 39.72 -15.56 7.68
CA LYS A 273 38.80 -14.60 8.33
C LYS A 273 37.94 -15.28 9.39
N ILE A 274 37.81 -14.62 10.55
CA ILE A 274 37.01 -15.06 11.69
C ILE A 274 35.91 -14.02 11.97
N PHE A 275 34.64 -14.42 11.89
CA PHE A 275 33.48 -13.52 11.95
C PHE A 275 32.78 -13.43 13.31
N SER A 276 33.10 -14.32 14.27
CA SER A 276 32.44 -14.34 15.58
C SER A 276 33.28 -15.07 16.61
N ARG A 277 32.95 -14.89 17.89
CA ARG A 277 33.53 -15.66 19.02
C ARG A 277 33.42 -17.16 18.86
N ASP A 278 32.24 -17.64 18.47
CA ASP A 278 31.99 -19.04 18.13
C ASP A 278 32.56 -19.33 16.75
N PHE A 279 33.86 -19.05 16.54
CA PHE A 279 34.49 -19.27 15.25
C PHE A 279 34.54 -20.77 14.96
N LEU A 280 34.40 -21.09 13.67
CA LEU A 280 34.40 -22.45 13.18
C LEU A 280 35.62 -22.53 12.30
N THR A 281 36.41 -23.57 12.49
CA THR A 281 37.47 -23.93 11.57
C THR A 281 36.88 -24.83 10.50
N TYR A 282 37.39 -24.70 9.28
CA TYR A 282 37.01 -25.56 8.17
C TYR A 282 38.26 -26.28 7.68
N PRO A 283 38.18 -27.60 7.40
CA PRO A 283 39.25 -28.31 6.72
C PRO A 283 39.57 -27.64 5.38
N SER A 284 40.83 -27.73 4.94
CA SER A 284 41.20 -27.26 3.61
C SER A 284 40.69 -28.22 2.53
N ASN A 285 40.61 -27.76 1.28
CA ASN A 285 40.18 -28.63 0.19
C ASN A 285 41.19 -29.75 -0.04
N GLU A 286 42.49 -29.46 0.13
CA GLU A 286 43.60 -30.42 0.03
C GLU A 286 43.49 -31.50 1.10
N ALA A 287 42.98 -31.16 2.29
CA ALA A 287 42.73 -32.15 3.35
C ALA A 287 41.70 -33.19 2.87
N PHE A 288 40.58 -32.76 2.27
CA PHE A 288 39.59 -33.69 1.71
C PHE A 288 40.14 -34.50 0.52
N GLU A 289 40.99 -33.91 -0.30
CA GLU A 289 41.63 -34.58 -1.44
C GLU A 289 42.66 -35.63 -1.02
N SER A 290 43.27 -35.49 0.17
CA SER A 290 44.20 -36.49 0.71
C SER A 290 43.58 -37.86 0.99
N ILE A 291 42.25 -37.96 1.10
CA ILE A 291 41.54 -39.21 1.38
C ILE A 291 41.23 -39.90 0.06
N ARG A 292 41.90 -41.02 -0.22
CA ARG A 292 41.66 -41.82 -1.43
C ARG A 292 40.30 -42.52 -1.36
N TRP A 293 39.64 -42.70 -2.51
CA TRP A 293 38.36 -43.40 -2.58
C TRP A 293 38.41 -44.82 -1.99
N ALA A 294 39.48 -45.55 -2.26
CA ALA A 294 39.71 -46.90 -1.75
C ALA A 294 39.84 -46.98 -0.21
N ASP A 295 40.24 -45.88 0.46
CA ASP A 295 40.40 -45.84 1.92
C ASP A 295 39.09 -45.44 2.64
N LYS A 296 38.05 -45.09 1.89
CA LYS A 296 36.77 -44.66 2.46
C LYS A 296 35.92 -45.85 2.88
N LYS A 297 35.24 -45.73 4.02
CA LYS A 297 34.31 -46.74 4.52
C LYS A 297 33.09 -46.85 3.58
N PRO A 298 32.73 -48.05 3.07
CA PRO A 298 31.59 -48.24 2.18
C PRO A 298 30.22 -48.19 2.90
N THR A 299 30.04 -47.27 3.84
CA THR A 299 28.87 -47.11 4.71
C THR A 299 28.25 -45.72 4.50
N ILE A 300 26.93 -45.60 4.58
CA ILE A 300 26.25 -44.30 4.57
C ILE A 300 26.41 -43.63 5.93
N VAL A 301 26.84 -42.36 5.94
CA VAL A 301 26.98 -41.59 7.19
C VAL A 301 26.10 -40.34 7.21
N PHE A 302 25.60 -40.02 8.40
CA PHE A 302 25.09 -38.69 8.73
C PHE A 302 25.26 -38.40 10.23
N ARG A 303 25.81 -37.23 10.56
CA ARG A 303 25.86 -36.73 11.95
C ARG A 303 25.36 -35.29 12.06
N GLY A 304 24.31 -35.06 12.86
CA GLY A 304 23.78 -33.71 13.05
C GLY A 304 22.71 -33.60 14.13
N ALA A 305 22.29 -32.37 14.45
CA ALA A 305 21.24 -32.17 15.44
C ALA A 305 19.87 -32.61 14.91
N SER A 306 18.91 -32.84 15.81
CA SER A 306 17.51 -33.22 15.51
C SER A 306 16.67 -32.08 14.90
N THR A 307 17.26 -31.23 14.06
CA THR A 307 16.52 -30.19 13.32
C THR A 307 15.56 -30.82 12.31
N GLY A 308 14.50 -30.10 11.95
CA GLY A 308 13.45 -30.62 11.08
C GLY A 308 12.11 -29.98 11.43
N ARG A 309 11.19 -29.96 10.47
CA ARG A 309 9.82 -29.44 10.68
C ARG A 309 9.01 -30.34 11.62
N GLY A 310 9.19 -31.65 11.50
CA GLY A 310 8.52 -32.65 12.33
C GLY A 310 9.17 -32.90 13.69
N THR A 311 8.40 -33.51 14.58
CA THR A 311 8.80 -33.89 15.95
C THR A 311 8.71 -35.39 16.21
N THR A 312 8.41 -36.21 15.20
CA THR A 312 8.29 -37.68 15.30
C THR A 312 9.10 -38.37 14.21
N VAL A 313 9.31 -39.69 14.35
CA VAL A 313 9.98 -40.51 13.31
C VAL A 313 9.22 -40.54 11.98
N HIS A 314 7.91 -40.27 11.99
CA HIS A 314 7.07 -40.30 10.79
C HIS A 314 7.04 -38.97 10.02
N ASN A 315 7.63 -37.90 10.55
CA ASN A 315 7.63 -36.60 9.88
C ASN A 315 8.95 -35.82 10.03
N ASN A 316 9.99 -36.45 10.58
CA ASN A 316 11.32 -35.89 10.67
C ASN A 316 12.33 -36.88 10.06
N PRO A 317 12.92 -36.57 8.90
CA PRO A 317 13.82 -37.50 8.21
C PRO A 317 15.06 -37.83 9.03
N ARG A 318 15.57 -36.88 9.84
CA ARG A 318 16.73 -37.15 10.70
C ARG A 318 16.41 -38.18 11.78
N LEU A 319 15.21 -38.13 12.36
CA LEU A 319 14.79 -39.15 13.33
C LEU A 319 14.56 -40.49 12.65
N PHE A 320 13.86 -40.50 11.51
CA PHE A 320 13.60 -41.71 10.74
C PHE A 320 14.87 -42.50 10.43
N PHE A 321 15.85 -41.85 9.77
CA PHE A 321 17.09 -42.55 9.40
C PHE A 321 18.00 -42.84 10.60
N SER A 322 17.89 -42.08 11.70
CA SER A 322 18.56 -42.46 12.96
C SER A 322 17.98 -43.76 13.51
N THR A 323 16.66 -43.90 13.52
CA THR A 323 15.96 -45.12 13.95
C THR A 323 16.29 -46.29 13.02
N LEU A 324 16.33 -46.07 11.70
CA LEU A 324 16.71 -47.10 10.74
C LEU A 324 18.16 -47.60 10.98
N SER A 325 19.08 -46.71 11.35
CA SER A 325 20.46 -47.11 11.66
C SER A 325 20.56 -48.02 12.89
N MET A 326 19.57 -48.00 13.79
CA MET A 326 19.51 -48.87 14.97
C MET A 326 19.08 -50.30 14.64
N GLU A 327 18.64 -50.57 13.41
CA GLU A 327 18.39 -51.94 12.93
C GLU A 327 19.70 -52.69 12.63
N GLU A 328 20.86 -52.03 12.72
CA GLU A 328 22.20 -52.62 12.57
C GLU A 328 22.35 -53.46 11.29
N LEU A 329 21.75 -52.97 10.20
CA LEU A 329 21.78 -53.64 8.91
C LEU A 329 23.21 -53.74 8.39
N VAL A 330 23.60 -54.94 7.97
CA VAL A 330 24.90 -55.26 7.35
C VAL A 330 24.69 -55.86 5.95
N ASP A 331 25.74 -55.88 5.15
CA ASP A 331 25.77 -56.64 3.89
C ASP A 331 26.29 -58.07 4.07
N GLU A 332 26.46 -58.77 2.95
CA GLU A 332 27.02 -60.12 2.84
C GLU A 332 28.45 -60.28 3.37
N ASN A 333 29.17 -59.19 3.63
CA ASN A 333 30.53 -59.19 4.19
C ASN A 333 30.57 -58.61 5.61
N ASP A 334 29.44 -58.58 6.32
CA ASP A 334 29.28 -58.00 7.66
C ASP A 334 29.63 -56.50 7.76
N ILE A 335 29.58 -55.77 6.63
CA ILE A 335 29.86 -54.34 6.61
C ILE A 335 28.56 -53.56 6.92
N PRO A 336 28.55 -52.65 7.91
CA PRO A 336 27.39 -51.82 8.21
C PRO A 336 26.92 -51.00 7.00
N LEU A 337 25.61 -51.00 6.76
CA LEU A 337 24.99 -50.20 5.71
C LEU A 337 24.87 -48.72 6.12
N LEU A 338 24.61 -48.45 7.40
CA LEU A 338 24.26 -47.14 7.94
C LEU A 338 25.07 -46.81 9.21
N ASP A 339 25.58 -45.59 9.28
CA ASP A 339 26.11 -44.90 10.47
C ASP A 339 25.44 -43.52 10.55
N VAL A 340 24.14 -43.54 10.84
CA VAL A 340 23.29 -42.34 10.84
C VAL A 340 22.83 -42.03 12.25
N GLY A 341 22.87 -40.76 12.63
CA GLY A 341 22.12 -40.35 13.81
C GLY A 341 22.31 -38.92 14.30
N ILE A 342 21.72 -38.67 15.47
CA ILE A 342 21.67 -37.36 16.09
C ILE A 342 22.79 -37.15 17.11
N ASN A 343 23.39 -35.96 17.12
CA ASN A 343 24.42 -35.57 18.12
C ASN A 343 23.92 -34.57 19.17
N LYS A 344 22.75 -33.98 18.95
CA LYS A 344 22.10 -33.06 19.87
C LYS A 344 20.60 -32.98 19.61
N TRP A 345 19.81 -33.00 20.68
CA TRP A 345 18.40 -32.66 20.61
C TRP A 345 18.21 -31.15 20.50
N ASN A 346 17.51 -30.70 19.46
CA ASN A 346 17.05 -29.33 19.33
C ASN A 346 15.62 -29.26 19.84
N MET A 347 15.39 -28.86 21.10
CA MET A 347 14.07 -28.91 21.73
C MET A 347 13.16 -27.70 21.40
N ARG A 348 13.55 -26.85 20.44
CA ARG A 348 12.82 -25.63 20.12
C ARG A 348 11.38 -25.93 19.68
N PRO A 349 10.37 -25.18 20.15
CA PRO A 349 8.99 -25.34 19.69
C PRO A 349 8.86 -25.10 18.19
N ARG A 350 8.06 -25.93 17.53
CA ARG A 350 7.78 -25.82 16.10
C ARG A 350 6.33 -26.17 15.76
N LYS A 351 5.84 -25.65 14.66
CA LYS A 351 4.52 -25.94 14.10
C LYS A 351 4.71 -26.59 12.73
N ALA A 352 4.22 -27.81 12.59
CA ALA A 352 4.17 -28.51 11.32
C ALA A 352 2.96 -28.00 10.49
N VAL A 353 3.03 -28.12 9.17
CA VAL A 353 2.00 -27.60 8.25
C VAL A 353 0.66 -28.31 8.41
N ASP A 354 0.72 -29.61 8.66
CA ASP A 354 -0.40 -30.53 8.88
C ASP A 354 -0.94 -30.52 10.32
N SER A 355 -0.31 -29.76 11.22
CA SER A 355 -0.70 -29.69 12.63
C SER A 355 -1.18 -28.30 13.02
N LYS A 356 -2.34 -28.24 13.69
CA LYS A 356 -2.80 -27.00 14.33
C LYS A 356 -1.99 -26.66 15.59
N TYR A 357 -1.28 -27.64 16.16
CA TYR A 357 -0.55 -27.52 17.42
C TYR A 357 0.90 -27.10 17.21
N LEU A 358 1.37 -26.20 18.06
CA LEU A 358 2.78 -26.00 18.34
C LEU A 358 3.27 -27.18 19.18
N THR A 359 4.27 -27.90 18.71
CA THR A 359 4.82 -29.11 19.34
C THR A 359 6.31 -28.97 19.63
N THR A 360 6.83 -29.89 20.44
CA THR A 360 8.26 -30.15 20.60
C THR A 360 8.48 -31.66 20.69
N PHE A 361 9.74 -32.11 20.66
CA PHE A 361 10.08 -33.51 20.87
C PHE A 361 9.62 -33.95 22.26
N TYR A 362 9.09 -35.16 22.35
CA TYR A 362 8.72 -35.78 23.63
C TYR A 362 9.62 -37.00 23.84
N LYS A 363 10.70 -36.79 24.60
CA LYS A 363 11.81 -37.75 24.69
C LYS A 363 11.39 -39.10 25.28
N GLU A 364 10.38 -39.12 26.13
CA GLU A 364 9.84 -40.33 26.73
C GLU A 364 9.27 -41.30 25.67
N THR A 365 8.92 -40.79 24.48
CA THR A 365 8.46 -41.60 23.34
C THR A 365 9.54 -41.86 22.29
N LEU A 366 10.74 -41.30 22.44
CA LEU A 366 11.82 -41.40 21.46
C LEU A 366 13.01 -42.13 22.07
N THR A 367 13.20 -43.39 21.68
CA THR A 367 14.29 -44.27 22.15
C THR A 367 15.60 -44.10 21.36
N ILE A 368 15.77 -42.97 20.66
CA ILE A 368 16.92 -42.72 19.77
C ILE A 368 18.11 -42.21 20.61
N PRO A 369 19.27 -42.89 20.59
CA PRO A 369 20.45 -42.46 21.33
C PRO A 369 21.07 -41.20 20.72
N VAL A 370 21.75 -40.40 21.57
CA VAL A 370 22.59 -39.29 21.12
C VAL A 370 23.99 -39.82 20.91
N LEU A 371 24.50 -39.75 19.69
CA LEU A 371 25.86 -40.19 19.35
C LEU A 371 26.84 -39.01 19.39
N ASP A 372 28.13 -39.32 19.40
CA ASP A 372 29.18 -38.31 19.43
C ASP A 372 29.18 -37.40 18.20
N TYR A 373 29.69 -36.19 18.39
CA TYR A 373 29.90 -35.25 17.30
C TYR A 373 30.97 -35.79 16.34
N MET A 374 30.65 -35.80 15.04
CA MET A 374 31.65 -36.02 13.97
C MET A 374 31.87 -34.72 13.21
N ASP A 375 33.12 -34.31 13.06
CA ASP A 375 33.46 -33.13 12.27
C ASP A 375 33.33 -33.41 10.75
N PRO A 376 33.39 -32.35 9.90
CA PRO A 376 33.33 -32.52 8.45
C PRO A 376 34.40 -33.46 7.86
N PHE A 377 35.62 -33.45 8.40
CA PHE A 377 36.71 -34.29 7.93
C PHE A 377 36.48 -35.76 8.28
N GLU A 378 35.96 -36.06 9.47
CA GLU A 378 35.60 -37.43 9.87
C GLU A 378 34.48 -38.00 9.00
N GLN A 379 33.42 -37.22 8.74
CA GLN A 379 32.34 -37.66 7.85
C GLN A 379 32.84 -37.89 6.41
N SER A 380 33.84 -37.14 5.95
CA SER A 380 34.43 -37.34 4.62
C SER A 380 35.19 -38.67 4.45
N LYS A 381 35.45 -39.42 5.53
CA LYS A 381 36.07 -40.76 5.45
C LYS A 381 35.10 -41.86 5.01
N TYR A 382 33.84 -41.53 4.76
CA TYR A 382 32.81 -42.47 4.29
C TYR A 382 32.58 -42.27 2.79
N LYS A 383 32.30 -43.36 2.06
CA LYS A 383 31.98 -43.31 0.62
C LYS A 383 30.65 -42.61 0.35
N TYR A 384 29.70 -42.70 1.28
CA TYR A 384 28.32 -42.27 1.06
C TYR A 384 27.86 -41.29 2.14
N ILE A 385 27.40 -40.10 1.75
CA ILE A 385 26.89 -39.06 2.65
C ILE A 385 25.38 -38.97 2.47
N LEU A 386 24.61 -39.11 3.56
CA LEU A 386 23.17 -38.88 3.52
C LEU A 386 22.85 -37.42 3.86
N HIS A 387 22.51 -36.63 2.83
CA HIS A 387 22.16 -35.23 2.99
C HIS A 387 20.68 -35.08 3.39
N LEU A 388 20.44 -34.78 4.66
CA LEU A 388 19.10 -34.61 5.23
C LEU A 388 18.77 -33.13 5.50
N PRO A 389 17.57 -32.66 5.07
CA PRO A 389 17.14 -31.30 5.34
C PRO A 389 16.99 -31.04 6.85
N GLY A 390 17.05 -29.77 7.22
CA GLY A 390 16.74 -29.30 8.56
C GLY A 390 15.32 -28.74 8.59
N HIS A 391 15.18 -27.56 9.20
CA HIS A 391 13.92 -26.80 9.12
C HIS A 391 13.61 -26.34 7.68
N THR A 392 14.66 -26.03 6.92
CA THR A 392 14.68 -25.77 5.48
C THR A 392 15.87 -26.54 4.85
N ALA A 393 16.34 -26.16 3.66
CA ALA A 393 17.51 -26.81 3.07
C ALA A 393 18.76 -26.64 3.96
N ALA A 394 19.56 -27.69 4.11
CA ALA A 394 20.71 -27.67 5.01
C ALA A 394 21.93 -27.05 4.31
N TYR A 395 22.49 -25.99 4.89
CA TYR A 395 23.62 -25.24 4.30
C TYR A 395 24.91 -26.06 4.17
N ARG A 396 25.02 -27.19 4.87
CA ARG A 396 26.19 -28.09 4.81
C ARG A 396 26.45 -28.72 3.44
N LEU A 397 25.46 -28.73 2.53
CA LEU A 397 25.65 -29.35 1.22
C LEU A 397 26.86 -28.77 0.49
N SER A 398 27.08 -27.45 0.60
CA SER A 398 28.17 -26.81 -0.13
C SER A 398 29.55 -27.28 0.31
N LEU A 399 29.69 -27.74 1.56
CA LEU A 399 30.91 -28.34 2.10
C LEU A 399 30.96 -29.84 1.79
N GLU A 400 29.85 -30.57 1.92
CA GLU A 400 29.76 -32.01 1.64
C GLU A 400 30.19 -32.34 0.20
N MET A 401 29.93 -31.46 -0.77
CA MET A 401 30.38 -31.63 -2.15
C MET A 401 31.91 -31.66 -2.31
N PHE A 402 32.69 -31.17 -1.35
CA PHE A 402 34.16 -31.27 -1.38
C PHE A 402 34.71 -32.60 -0.86
N TYR A 403 33.89 -33.42 -0.18
CA TYR A 403 34.37 -34.63 0.53
C TYR A 403 34.95 -35.70 -0.41
N GLY A 404 34.56 -35.70 -1.69
CA GLY A 404 34.81 -36.83 -2.61
C GLY A 404 34.11 -38.09 -2.15
N SER A 405 32.86 -37.91 -1.75
CA SER A 405 31.95 -38.97 -1.36
C SER A 405 30.68 -38.80 -2.18
N VAL A 406 29.97 -39.90 -2.46
CA VAL A 406 28.67 -39.84 -3.14
C VAL A 406 27.64 -39.27 -2.17
N ILE A 407 26.87 -38.28 -2.62
CA ILE A 407 25.87 -37.62 -1.80
C ILE A 407 24.49 -38.14 -2.18
N PHE A 408 23.78 -38.70 -1.20
CA PHE A 408 22.38 -39.06 -1.30
C PHE A 408 21.55 -37.86 -0.85
N ILE A 409 20.81 -37.23 -1.76
CA ILE A 409 20.01 -36.04 -1.44
C ILE A 409 18.56 -36.46 -1.20
N TYR A 410 18.09 -36.24 0.04
CA TYR A 410 16.70 -36.43 0.41
C TYR A 410 15.77 -35.44 -0.34
N PRO A 411 14.58 -35.87 -0.81
CA PRO A 411 13.68 -34.99 -1.55
C PRO A 411 13.22 -33.81 -0.67
N SER A 412 13.40 -32.59 -1.17
CA SER A 412 12.95 -31.38 -0.47
C SER A 412 12.49 -30.32 -1.44
N SER A 413 11.39 -29.64 -1.09
CA SER A 413 10.92 -28.47 -1.82
C SER A 413 11.80 -27.23 -1.62
N ASN A 414 12.62 -27.21 -0.56
CA ASN A 414 13.53 -26.11 -0.24
C ASN A 414 14.89 -26.39 -0.85
N TYR A 415 15.52 -25.39 -1.45
CA TYR A 415 16.83 -25.54 -2.07
C TYR A 415 17.71 -24.29 -1.98
N LEU A 416 19.01 -24.50 -2.17
CA LEU A 416 20.04 -23.46 -2.18
C LEU A 416 20.32 -22.98 -3.61
N TRP A 417 21.03 -21.86 -3.73
CA TRP A 417 21.30 -21.14 -4.98
C TRP A 417 21.93 -21.97 -6.11
N PHE A 418 22.68 -23.03 -5.79
CA PHE A 418 23.35 -23.87 -6.79
C PHE A 418 22.57 -25.16 -7.14
N TYR A 419 21.46 -25.47 -6.47
CA TYR A 419 20.77 -26.76 -6.64
C TYR A 419 20.30 -27.00 -8.08
N LYS A 420 19.76 -25.98 -8.75
CA LYS A 420 19.28 -26.10 -10.14
C LYS A 420 20.42 -26.33 -11.15
N MET A 421 21.66 -26.10 -10.74
CA MET A 421 22.86 -26.39 -11.53
C MET A 421 23.36 -27.83 -11.31
N LEU A 422 22.84 -28.54 -10.29
CA LEU A 422 23.14 -29.93 -10.03
C LEU A 422 22.38 -30.85 -10.99
N LYS A 423 23.00 -31.98 -11.36
CA LYS A 423 22.42 -32.98 -12.24
C LYS A 423 22.34 -34.31 -11.46
N PRO A 424 21.13 -34.89 -11.29
CA PRO A 424 20.99 -36.19 -10.63
C PRO A 424 21.76 -37.26 -11.39
N TRP A 425 22.28 -38.25 -10.68
CA TRP A 425 23.15 -39.33 -11.18
C TRP A 425 24.47 -38.88 -11.82
N LYS A 426 24.75 -37.57 -11.85
CA LYS A 426 26.04 -37.01 -12.25
C LYS A 426 26.79 -36.38 -11.08
N HIS A 427 26.12 -35.54 -10.28
CA HIS A 427 26.73 -34.86 -9.14
C HIS A 427 26.27 -35.44 -7.78
N TYR A 428 25.18 -36.20 -7.76
CA TYR A 428 24.59 -36.76 -6.54
C TYR A 428 23.60 -37.86 -6.92
N ILE A 429 23.16 -38.66 -5.94
CA ILE A 429 22.08 -39.63 -6.09
C ILE A 429 20.81 -39.07 -5.43
N PRO A 430 19.73 -38.84 -6.20
CA PRO A 430 18.47 -38.37 -5.61
C PRO A 430 17.81 -39.52 -4.84
N LEU A 431 17.21 -39.23 -3.69
CA LEU A 431 16.14 -40.05 -3.13
C LEU A 431 14.81 -39.53 -3.68
N GLU A 432 13.93 -40.43 -4.12
CA GLU A 432 12.65 -40.07 -4.75
C GLU A 432 11.50 -40.14 -3.73
N GLU A 433 11.61 -41.04 -2.75
CA GLU A 433 10.56 -41.28 -1.77
C GLU A 433 10.92 -40.70 -0.39
N GLU A 434 10.00 -39.93 0.18
CA GLU A 434 10.12 -39.45 1.56
C GLU A 434 10.03 -40.62 2.56
N LEU A 435 10.95 -40.65 3.53
CA LEU A 435 10.99 -41.66 4.60
C LEU A 435 10.96 -43.12 4.11
N SER A 436 11.59 -43.41 2.96
CA SER A 436 11.66 -44.75 2.39
C SER A 436 12.98 -45.43 2.72
N LYS A 437 12.90 -46.58 3.40
CA LYS A 437 14.04 -47.49 3.62
C LYS A 437 14.47 -48.12 2.29
N ASP A 438 13.50 -48.60 1.51
CA ASP A 438 13.74 -49.37 0.29
C ASP A 438 14.44 -48.53 -0.79
N ASP A 439 14.03 -47.27 -0.95
CA ASP A 439 14.67 -46.36 -1.91
C ASP A 439 16.15 -46.11 -1.55
N LEU A 440 16.44 -45.85 -0.28
CA LEU A 440 17.81 -45.64 0.22
C LEU A 440 18.68 -46.88 0.00
N LEU A 441 18.20 -48.06 0.43
CA LEU A 441 18.97 -49.30 0.38
C LEU A 441 19.16 -49.80 -1.06
N THR A 442 18.17 -49.62 -1.94
CA THR A 442 18.29 -49.98 -3.36
C THR A 442 19.38 -49.16 -4.05
N LYS A 443 19.42 -47.85 -3.79
CA LYS A 443 20.45 -46.97 -4.36
C LYS A 443 21.84 -47.20 -3.76
N LEU A 444 21.92 -47.55 -2.47
CA LEU A 444 23.17 -47.98 -1.85
C LEU A 444 23.71 -49.27 -2.50
N LYS A 445 22.83 -50.25 -2.72
CA LYS A 445 23.18 -51.49 -3.41
C LYS A 445 23.75 -51.20 -4.80
N TRP A 446 23.09 -50.35 -5.57
CA TRP A 446 23.59 -49.93 -6.88
C TRP A 446 25.00 -49.33 -6.81
N CYS A 447 25.27 -48.44 -5.85
CA CYS A 447 26.59 -47.83 -5.68
C CYS A 447 27.70 -48.84 -5.41
N ARG A 448 27.40 -49.88 -4.63
CA ARG A 448 28.37 -50.92 -4.28
C ARG A 448 28.62 -51.87 -5.44
N GLU A 449 27.60 -52.17 -6.24
CA GLU A 449 27.73 -52.97 -7.46
C GLU A 449 28.44 -52.19 -8.60
N HIS A 450 28.41 -50.86 -8.55
CA HIS A 450 28.98 -49.95 -9.56
C HIS A 450 29.96 -48.96 -8.89
N ASP A 451 30.95 -49.47 -8.15
CA ASP A 451 31.84 -48.64 -7.31
C ASP A 451 32.63 -47.58 -8.10
N ARG A 452 32.99 -47.88 -9.36
CA ARG A 452 33.70 -46.95 -10.24
C ARG A 452 32.80 -45.79 -10.68
N GLU A 453 31.56 -46.09 -11.06
CA GLU A 453 30.56 -45.08 -11.42
C GLU A 453 30.18 -44.24 -10.20
N ALA A 454 30.09 -44.86 -9.02
CA ALA A 454 29.91 -44.14 -7.75
C ALA A 454 31.09 -43.18 -7.47
N GLU A 455 32.33 -43.62 -7.65
CA GLU A 455 33.51 -42.75 -7.55
C GLU A 455 33.45 -41.58 -8.55
N GLU A 456 33.02 -41.84 -9.78
CA GLU A 456 32.86 -40.80 -10.80
C GLU A 456 31.82 -39.74 -10.39
N ILE A 457 30.68 -40.16 -9.82
CA ILE A 457 29.66 -39.24 -9.27
C ILE A 457 30.26 -38.36 -8.16
N ALA A 458 31.03 -38.96 -7.25
CA ALA A 458 31.69 -38.23 -6.16
C ALA A 458 32.73 -37.22 -6.68
N ASN A 459 33.51 -37.60 -7.70
CA ASN A 459 34.50 -36.72 -8.33
C ASN A 459 33.82 -35.58 -9.10
N ASN A 460 32.75 -35.86 -9.84
CA ASN A 460 31.94 -34.86 -10.52
C ASN A 460 31.34 -33.84 -9.55
N ALA A 461 30.88 -34.28 -8.36
CA ALA A 461 30.41 -33.40 -7.29
C ALA A 461 31.53 -32.45 -6.81
N ARG A 462 32.74 -32.99 -6.60
CA ARG A 462 33.90 -32.21 -6.16
C ARG A 462 34.33 -31.18 -7.20
N GLU A 463 34.35 -31.55 -8.48
CA GLU A 463 34.68 -30.62 -9.57
C GLU A 463 33.62 -29.53 -9.73
N PHE A 464 32.34 -29.87 -9.57
CA PHE A 464 31.27 -28.87 -9.47
C PHE A 464 31.53 -27.89 -8.31
N ALA A 465 31.90 -28.40 -7.13
CA ALA A 465 32.15 -27.59 -5.95
C ALA A 465 33.34 -26.64 -6.14
N LYS A 466 34.45 -27.11 -6.72
CA LYS A 466 35.61 -26.27 -7.05
C LYS A 466 35.24 -25.14 -8.01
N LYS A 467 34.43 -25.43 -9.02
CA LYS A 467 34.03 -24.47 -10.04
C LYS A 467 33.06 -23.41 -9.51
N TYR A 468 32.02 -23.83 -8.79
CA TYR A 468 30.90 -22.95 -8.44
C TYR A 468 30.86 -22.56 -6.96
N LEU A 469 31.32 -23.42 -6.06
CA LEU A 469 31.24 -23.22 -4.60
C LEU A 469 32.55 -22.74 -3.97
N SER A 470 33.54 -22.37 -4.79
CA SER A 470 34.73 -21.65 -4.36
C SER A 470 34.44 -20.15 -4.16
N ARG A 471 35.40 -19.42 -3.57
CA ARG A 471 35.32 -17.95 -3.44
C ARG A 471 35.05 -17.28 -4.79
N GLU A 472 35.82 -17.64 -5.81
CA GLU A 472 35.64 -17.10 -7.16
C GLU A 472 34.31 -17.52 -7.78
N GLY A 473 33.88 -18.77 -7.58
CA GLY A 473 32.57 -19.25 -8.04
C GLY A 473 31.40 -18.45 -7.45
N ILE A 474 31.44 -18.18 -6.14
CA ILE A 474 30.46 -17.35 -5.42
C ILE A 474 30.43 -15.92 -5.98
N LEU A 475 31.59 -15.28 -6.15
CA LEU A 475 31.68 -13.92 -6.68
C LEU A 475 31.20 -13.85 -8.13
N ASN A 476 31.54 -14.84 -8.96
CA ASN A 476 31.10 -14.92 -10.35
C ASN A 476 29.57 -15.12 -10.46
N TYR A 477 28.99 -15.95 -9.60
CA TYR A 477 27.54 -16.13 -9.54
C TYR A 477 26.82 -14.83 -9.17
N LEU A 478 27.28 -14.15 -8.11
CA LEU A 478 26.67 -12.88 -7.66
C LEU A 478 26.80 -11.78 -8.73
N GLN A 479 27.96 -11.67 -9.39
CA GLN A 479 28.13 -10.73 -10.51
C GLN A 479 27.13 -11.00 -11.63
N ALA A 480 27.03 -12.24 -12.09
CA ALA A 480 26.11 -12.62 -13.16
C ALA A 480 24.64 -12.41 -12.75
N LEU A 481 24.27 -12.72 -11.51
CA LEU A 481 22.93 -12.46 -10.97
C LEU A 481 22.58 -10.97 -10.97
N PHE A 482 23.49 -10.10 -10.54
CA PHE A 482 23.22 -8.66 -10.48
C PHE A 482 23.06 -8.04 -11.86
N TRP A 483 23.84 -8.48 -12.84
CA TRP A 483 23.65 -8.07 -14.23
C TRP A 483 22.32 -8.55 -14.82
N LYS A 484 21.92 -9.79 -14.52
CA LYS A 484 20.60 -10.30 -14.91
C LYS A 484 19.46 -9.47 -14.32
N LEU A 485 19.56 -9.12 -13.04
CA LEU A 485 18.56 -8.28 -12.36
C LEU A 485 18.54 -6.84 -12.90
N TYR A 486 19.70 -6.30 -13.26
CA TYR A 486 19.83 -4.98 -13.86
C TYR A 486 19.15 -4.92 -15.23
N GLU A 487 19.33 -5.91 -16.11
CA GLU A 487 18.70 -5.97 -17.44
C GLU A 487 17.17 -5.89 -17.38
N GLY A 488 16.55 -6.44 -16.33
CA GLY A 488 15.10 -6.32 -16.10
C GLY A 488 14.64 -5.00 -15.46
N ASN A 489 15.58 -4.19 -14.96
CA ASN A 489 15.33 -3.02 -14.09
C ASN A 489 16.10 -1.75 -14.49
N VAL A 490 16.63 -1.69 -15.72
CA VAL A 490 17.48 -0.58 -16.20
C VAL A 490 16.80 0.80 -16.05
N SER A 491 15.46 0.85 -16.03
CA SER A 491 14.69 2.09 -15.90
C SER A 491 14.32 2.48 -14.47
N LEU A 492 15.08 2.08 -13.44
CA LEU A 492 14.92 2.62 -12.09
C LEU A 492 15.28 4.11 -12.08
N ALA A 493 14.37 4.93 -12.59
CA ALA A 493 14.32 6.33 -12.29
C ALA A 493 13.89 6.40 -10.83
N TYR A 494 14.87 6.54 -9.94
CA TYR A 494 14.66 7.43 -8.81
C TYR A 494 14.28 8.77 -9.42
N SER A 495 12.98 8.99 -9.66
CA SER A 495 12.52 10.35 -9.80
C SER A 495 13.05 11.06 -8.56
N GLU A 496 13.57 12.27 -8.73
CA GLU A 496 14.06 13.09 -7.59
C GLU A 496 12.96 13.26 -6.50
N ALA A 497 11.74 12.88 -6.87
CA ALA A 497 10.55 12.70 -6.09
C ALA A 497 10.48 11.35 -5.32
N GLY A 498 10.84 11.34 -4.03
CA GLY A 498 10.27 10.35 -3.09
C GLY A 498 8.73 10.43 -3.01
N ILE A 499 8.08 9.80 -2.02
CA ILE A 499 6.61 9.93 -1.80
C ILE A 499 6.13 11.38 -1.94
N PHE A 500 6.90 12.30 -1.38
CA PHE A 500 6.69 13.74 -1.48
C PHE A 500 6.67 14.27 -2.92
N GLY A 501 7.63 13.88 -3.75
CA GLY A 501 7.66 14.40 -5.10
C GLY A 501 6.66 13.74 -6.04
N PHE A 502 6.17 12.53 -5.74
CA PHE A 502 4.99 11.99 -6.43
C PHE A 502 3.76 12.86 -6.15
N GLN A 503 3.54 13.23 -4.88
CA GLN A 503 2.46 14.15 -4.50
C GLN A 503 2.59 15.48 -5.24
N LYS A 504 3.81 16.01 -5.32
CA LYS A 504 4.12 17.22 -6.09
C LYS A 504 3.78 17.05 -7.58
N GLN A 505 4.28 15.99 -8.22
CA GLN A 505 4.02 15.70 -9.64
C GLN A 505 2.52 15.54 -9.91
N TYR A 506 1.80 14.86 -9.03
CA TYR A 506 0.34 14.72 -9.12
C TYR A 506 -0.33 16.09 -9.08
N ILE A 507 0.01 16.94 -8.11
CA ILE A 507 -0.57 18.28 -7.97
C ILE A 507 -0.24 19.13 -9.21
N ASP A 508 1.01 19.12 -9.67
CA ASP A 508 1.44 19.85 -10.86
C ASP A 508 0.66 19.37 -12.10
N THR A 509 0.54 18.06 -12.29
CA THR A 509 -0.24 17.45 -13.39
C THR A 509 -1.71 17.81 -13.30
N TYR A 510 -2.29 17.77 -12.09
CA TYR A 510 -3.69 18.10 -11.84
C TYR A 510 -3.99 19.56 -12.17
N LEU A 511 -3.09 20.48 -11.82
CA LEU A 511 -3.19 21.90 -12.14
C LEU A 511 -2.97 22.16 -13.65
N GLN A 512 -1.99 21.50 -14.28
CA GLN A 512 -1.74 21.60 -15.72
C GLN A 512 -2.92 21.10 -16.57
N ARG A 513 -3.56 19.99 -16.18
CA ARG A 513 -4.75 19.49 -16.90
C ARG A 513 -5.91 20.47 -16.85
N ARG A 514 -6.12 21.16 -15.72
CA ARG A 514 -7.12 22.25 -15.64
C ARG A 514 -6.80 23.39 -16.60
N GLN A 515 -5.51 23.72 -16.73
CA GLN A 515 -5.04 24.73 -17.69
C GLN A 515 -5.37 24.28 -19.13
N HIS A 516 -4.98 23.07 -19.53
CA HIS A 516 -5.25 22.54 -20.87
C HIS A 516 -6.75 22.63 -21.24
N VAL A 517 -7.64 22.26 -20.32
CA VAL A 517 -9.11 22.32 -20.51
C VAL A 517 -9.63 23.75 -20.66
N LEU A 518 -9.02 24.73 -19.99
CA LEU A 518 -9.45 26.12 -20.08
C LEU A 518 -8.89 26.85 -21.31
N TYR A 519 -7.65 26.54 -21.73
CA TYR A 519 -6.90 27.37 -22.69
C TYR A 519 -6.69 26.72 -24.06
N GLU A 520 -6.30 25.45 -24.12
CA GLU A 520 -5.99 24.78 -25.39
C GLU A 520 -7.24 24.18 -26.05
N LYS A 521 -8.23 23.83 -25.23
CA LYS A 521 -9.56 23.35 -25.64
C LYS A 521 -10.65 24.34 -25.17
N PRO A 522 -10.59 25.63 -25.57
CA PRO A 522 -11.34 26.68 -24.91
C PRO A 522 -12.85 26.44 -24.98
N ILE A 523 -13.44 26.27 -23.80
CA ILE A 523 -14.87 26.36 -23.60
C ILE A 523 -15.19 27.86 -23.48
N VAL A 524 -15.38 28.53 -24.62
CA VAL A 524 -15.62 29.98 -24.75
C VAL A 524 -16.61 30.50 -23.69
N PHE A 525 -17.70 29.76 -23.44
CA PHE A 525 -18.70 30.07 -22.41
C PHE A 525 -18.14 30.26 -21.00
N LEU A 526 -17.16 29.45 -20.57
CA LEU A 526 -16.59 29.59 -19.23
C LEU A 526 -15.65 30.78 -19.13
N THR A 527 -14.88 31.04 -20.18
CA THR A 527 -14.04 32.23 -20.28
C THR A 527 -14.90 33.47 -20.20
N ASP A 528 -15.98 33.55 -20.99
CA ASP A 528 -16.94 34.66 -20.95
C ASP A 528 -17.60 34.79 -19.57
N LEU A 529 -17.97 33.66 -18.94
CA LEU A 529 -18.56 33.66 -17.60
C LEU A 529 -17.57 34.14 -16.52
N PHE A 530 -16.27 33.84 -16.66
CA PHE A 530 -15.22 34.33 -15.75
C PHE A 530 -14.88 35.81 -16.01
N GLU A 531 -14.87 36.26 -17.26
CA GLU A 531 -14.73 37.68 -17.62
C GLU A 531 -15.91 38.50 -17.13
N ASP A 532 -17.13 37.97 -17.27
CA ASP A 532 -18.34 38.55 -16.71
C ASP A 532 -18.27 38.54 -15.18
N ALA A 533 -17.75 37.49 -14.53
CA ALA A 533 -17.55 37.47 -13.07
C ALA A 533 -16.62 38.59 -12.56
N MET A 534 -15.76 39.11 -13.43
CA MET A 534 -14.85 40.23 -13.13
C MET A 534 -15.49 41.60 -13.36
N THR A 535 -16.38 41.72 -14.34
CA THR A 535 -16.85 43.00 -14.90
C THR A 535 -18.33 43.27 -14.68
N LYS A 536 -19.15 42.23 -14.54
CA LYS A 536 -20.62 42.27 -14.43
C LYS A 536 -21.07 41.56 -13.16
N ASN A 537 -22.20 41.99 -12.61
CA ASN A 537 -22.84 41.34 -11.47
C ASN A 537 -24.20 40.80 -11.93
N ASN A 538 -24.21 39.57 -12.47
CA ASN A 538 -25.44 38.92 -12.96
C ASN A 538 -25.84 37.72 -12.07
N HIS A 539 -27.11 37.31 -12.19
CA HIS A 539 -27.68 36.21 -11.41
C HIS A 539 -26.96 34.88 -11.63
N SER A 540 -26.48 34.62 -12.86
CA SER A 540 -25.74 33.41 -13.24
C SER A 540 -24.44 33.27 -12.45
N ILE A 541 -23.66 34.34 -12.29
CA ILE A 541 -22.42 34.37 -11.51
C ILE A 541 -22.73 34.18 -10.02
N GLN A 542 -23.78 34.84 -9.52
CA GLN A 542 -24.19 34.66 -8.12
C GLN A 542 -24.53 33.19 -7.83
N LEU A 543 -25.28 32.52 -8.71
CA LEU A 543 -25.57 31.09 -8.59
C LEU A 543 -24.31 30.22 -8.74
N ALA A 544 -23.50 30.48 -9.77
CA ALA A 544 -22.27 29.73 -10.05
C ALA A 544 -21.26 29.82 -8.90
N SER A 545 -21.14 30.98 -8.24
CA SER A 545 -20.27 31.16 -7.08
C SER A 545 -20.61 30.20 -5.93
N GLY A 546 -21.87 29.77 -5.79
CA GLY A 546 -22.25 28.76 -4.81
C GLY A 546 -21.68 27.36 -5.11
N ASN A 547 -21.19 27.12 -6.32
CA ASN A 547 -20.61 25.85 -6.72
C ASN A 547 -19.09 25.82 -6.43
N PRO A 548 -18.60 24.87 -5.62
CA PRO A 548 -17.19 24.85 -5.24
C PRO A 548 -16.24 24.52 -6.41
N ILE A 549 -16.72 23.77 -7.40
CA ILE A 549 -15.98 23.47 -8.63
C ILE A 549 -15.83 24.76 -9.46
N PHE A 550 -16.89 25.56 -9.62
CA PHE A 550 -16.80 26.84 -10.32
C PHE A 550 -15.74 27.76 -9.68
N MET A 551 -15.78 27.93 -8.35
CA MET A 551 -14.79 28.72 -7.63
C MET A 551 -13.36 28.20 -7.84
N SER A 552 -13.18 26.89 -7.88
CA SER A 552 -11.90 26.23 -8.15
C SER A 552 -11.33 26.61 -9.53
N TYR A 553 -12.17 26.65 -10.58
CA TYR A 553 -11.77 27.07 -11.92
C TYR A 553 -11.60 28.59 -12.04
N LEU A 554 -12.44 29.38 -11.37
CA LEU A 554 -12.30 30.84 -11.33
C LEU A 554 -10.95 31.25 -10.75
N PHE A 555 -10.52 30.68 -9.60
CA PHE A 555 -9.20 31.01 -9.05
C PHE A 555 -8.05 30.64 -9.97
N HIS A 556 -8.14 29.51 -10.66
CA HIS A 556 -7.16 29.10 -11.66
C HIS A 556 -7.12 30.13 -12.81
N TYR A 557 -8.27 30.49 -13.37
CA TYR A 557 -8.36 31.50 -14.42
C TYR A 557 -7.75 32.85 -13.97
N LEU A 558 -8.17 33.36 -12.82
CA LEU A 558 -7.68 34.63 -12.27
C LEU A 558 -6.17 34.65 -12.04
N TYR A 559 -5.60 33.51 -11.64
CA TYR A 559 -4.16 33.36 -11.43
C TYR A 559 -3.39 33.52 -12.74
N HIS A 560 -3.77 32.75 -13.76
CA HIS A 560 -3.08 32.75 -15.05
C HIS A 560 -3.28 34.05 -15.85
N HIS A 561 -4.40 34.75 -15.65
CA HIS A 561 -4.66 36.09 -16.23
C HIS A 561 -4.13 37.27 -15.39
N ARG A 562 -3.36 37.01 -14.31
CA ARG A 562 -2.80 38.06 -13.42
C ARG A 562 -3.85 38.98 -12.77
N HIS A 563 -5.09 38.53 -12.65
CA HIS A 563 -6.19 39.26 -12.00
C HIS A 563 -6.40 38.87 -10.53
N LEU A 564 -5.82 37.75 -10.08
CA LEU A 564 -6.03 37.21 -8.73
C LEU A 564 -5.75 38.21 -7.62
N SER A 565 -4.63 38.95 -7.67
CA SER A 565 -4.28 39.92 -6.63
C SER A 565 -5.31 41.04 -6.49
N GLY A 566 -5.78 41.60 -7.60
CA GLY A 566 -6.82 42.63 -7.60
C GLY A 566 -8.17 42.07 -7.13
N PHE A 567 -8.51 40.84 -7.55
CA PHE A 567 -9.72 40.16 -7.10
C PHE A 567 -9.74 39.94 -5.59
N LEU A 568 -8.64 39.43 -5.00
CA LEU A 568 -8.51 39.21 -3.55
C LEU A 568 -8.59 40.52 -2.77
N GLN A 569 -7.94 41.59 -3.24
CA GLN A 569 -8.01 42.90 -2.59
C GLN A 569 -9.44 43.46 -2.52
N LYS A 570 -10.24 43.26 -3.58
CA LYS A 570 -11.62 43.73 -3.64
C LYS A 570 -12.58 42.94 -2.73
N HIS A 571 -12.26 41.67 -2.42
CA HIS A 571 -13.20 40.74 -1.78
C HIS A 571 -12.77 40.27 -0.39
N VAL A 572 -11.68 40.81 0.17
CA VAL A 572 -11.27 40.54 1.55
C VAL A 572 -12.27 41.17 2.53
N THR A 573 -12.80 40.37 3.44
CA THR A 573 -13.75 40.83 4.46
C THR A 573 -13.09 40.97 5.82
N ASN A 574 -12.12 40.10 6.14
CA ASN A 574 -11.34 40.19 7.36
C ASN A 574 -9.90 39.73 7.11
N LYS A 575 -8.96 40.68 7.16
CA LYS A 575 -7.56 40.42 6.86
C LYS A 575 -6.82 39.95 8.12
N ASN A 576 -6.07 38.86 8.00
CA ASN A 576 -5.19 38.36 9.07
C ASN A 576 -5.91 38.11 10.41
N PHE A 577 -7.14 37.57 10.34
CA PHE A 577 -7.97 37.36 11.53
C PHE A 577 -7.45 36.24 12.44
N ILE A 578 -6.58 35.36 11.91
CA ILE A 578 -5.76 34.43 12.68
C ILE A 578 -4.32 34.54 12.19
N ASN A 579 -3.43 34.96 13.10
CA ASN A 579 -1.98 35.00 12.87
C ASN A 579 -1.32 33.84 13.63
N SER A 580 -0.60 32.99 12.91
CA SER A 580 0.22 31.93 13.50
C SER A 580 1.70 32.17 13.16
N LYS A 581 2.62 31.47 13.82
CA LYS A 581 4.06 31.59 13.52
C LYS A 581 4.41 31.38 12.03
N ASN A 582 3.62 30.58 11.31
CA ASN A 582 3.96 30.07 9.97
C ASN A 582 2.93 30.40 8.87
N SER A 583 1.76 30.92 9.22
CA SER A 583 0.71 31.24 8.25
C SER A 583 -0.23 32.33 8.73
N ASP A 584 -0.73 33.10 7.77
CA ASP A 584 -1.72 34.16 7.98
C ASP A 584 -3.03 33.76 7.28
N LEU A 585 -4.14 33.83 8.00
CA LEU A 585 -5.46 33.50 7.46
C LEU A 585 -6.25 34.78 7.22
N SER A 586 -6.75 34.93 5.99
CA SER A 586 -7.67 36.01 5.62
C SER A 586 -9.00 35.44 5.14
N LEU A 587 -10.10 36.10 5.49
CA LEU A 587 -11.45 35.75 5.10
C LEU A 587 -11.87 36.58 3.89
N TYR A 588 -12.51 35.92 2.93
CA TYR A 588 -12.96 36.54 1.69
C TYR A 588 -14.40 36.13 1.38
N ARG A 589 -15.13 37.00 0.68
CA ARG A 589 -16.50 36.74 0.26
C ARG A 589 -16.74 37.22 -1.17
N PHE A 590 -17.32 36.35 -2.00
CA PHE A 590 -17.74 36.64 -3.36
C PHE A 590 -19.10 36.01 -3.57
N HIS A 591 -20.13 36.86 -3.68
CA HIS A 591 -21.53 36.42 -3.82
C HIS A 591 -21.92 35.33 -2.80
N ASN A 592 -22.18 34.11 -3.26
CA ASN A 592 -22.64 33.00 -2.45
C ASN A 592 -21.49 32.12 -1.90
N SER A 593 -20.23 32.45 -2.20
CA SER A 593 -19.06 31.77 -1.64
C SER A 593 -18.38 32.61 -0.56
N THR A 594 -17.98 31.94 0.51
CA THR A 594 -17.05 32.47 1.51
C THR A 594 -15.89 31.49 1.64
N TRP A 595 -14.66 31.99 1.71
CA TRP A 595 -13.47 31.14 1.77
C TRP A 595 -12.38 31.74 2.65
N ILE A 596 -11.51 30.86 3.14
CA ILE A 596 -10.27 31.23 3.81
C ILE A 596 -9.14 31.19 2.79
N GLY A 597 -8.38 32.28 2.68
CA GLY A 597 -7.08 32.29 2.03
C GLY A 597 -5.98 32.15 3.08
N LYS A 598 -5.31 31.00 3.08
CA LYS A 598 -4.13 30.74 3.92
C LYS A 598 -2.88 31.15 3.16
N GLN A 599 -2.18 32.16 3.65
CA GLN A 599 -0.87 32.57 3.16
C GLN A 599 0.21 31.92 4.01
N VAL A 600 1.17 31.26 3.37
CA VAL A 600 2.27 30.55 4.04
C VAL A 600 3.60 31.23 3.70
N LYS A 601 4.43 31.46 4.72
CA LYS A 601 5.79 32.00 4.56
C LYS A 601 6.69 30.96 3.86
N SER A 602 7.48 31.42 2.88
CA SER A 602 8.15 30.72 1.77
C SER A 602 8.57 29.23 1.92
N THR A 603 8.62 28.57 0.76
CA THR A 603 8.89 27.14 0.47
C THR A 603 7.81 26.18 0.98
N TRP A 604 7.27 25.38 0.07
CA TRP A 604 6.31 24.33 0.40
C TRP A 604 6.91 23.35 1.41
N LYS A 605 6.15 23.02 2.44
CA LYS A 605 6.48 21.94 3.38
C LYS A 605 5.78 20.63 2.98
N GLU A 606 6.31 19.52 3.46
CA GLU A 606 5.80 18.16 3.17
C GLU A 606 4.32 18.00 3.57
N ASP A 607 3.95 18.49 4.75
CA ASP A 607 2.58 18.47 5.28
C ASP A 607 1.59 19.26 4.39
N GLN A 608 2.05 20.34 3.76
CA GLN A 608 1.22 21.20 2.92
C GLN A 608 0.92 20.56 1.56
N TYR A 609 1.93 19.99 0.90
CA TYR A 609 1.71 19.23 -0.32
C TYR A 609 0.85 18.00 -0.05
N HIS A 610 1.07 17.33 1.08
CA HIS A 610 0.24 16.20 1.47
C HIS A 610 -1.22 16.62 1.70
N GLN A 611 -1.45 17.73 2.41
CA GLN A 611 -2.77 18.28 2.62
C GLN A 611 -3.48 18.62 1.29
N LEU A 612 -2.77 19.21 0.33
CA LEU A 612 -3.33 19.51 -0.99
C LEU A 612 -3.59 18.26 -1.81
N PHE A 613 -2.68 17.29 -1.74
CA PHE A 613 -2.84 16.01 -2.40
C PHE A 613 -4.11 15.32 -1.90
N ILE A 614 -4.30 15.23 -0.58
CA ILE A 614 -5.53 14.71 0.03
C ILE A 614 -6.75 15.56 -0.36
N GLY A 615 -6.60 16.89 -0.36
CA GLY A 615 -7.64 17.85 -0.76
C GLY A 615 -8.18 17.56 -2.15
N TYR A 616 -7.31 17.64 -3.16
CA TYR A 616 -7.68 17.44 -4.56
C TYR A 616 -8.06 16.01 -4.88
N ARG A 617 -7.36 15.04 -4.29
CA ARG A 617 -7.60 13.63 -4.61
C ARG A 617 -8.84 13.09 -3.95
N THR A 618 -9.07 13.40 -2.68
CA THR A 618 -10.03 12.66 -1.86
C THR A 618 -11.09 13.56 -1.26
N MET A 619 -10.69 14.62 -0.55
CA MET A 619 -11.63 15.41 0.26
C MET A 619 -12.61 16.18 -0.60
N ASN A 620 -12.17 16.73 -1.73
CA ASN A 620 -13.04 17.44 -2.66
C ASN A 620 -14.17 16.56 -3.19
N GLU A 621 -13.87 15.30 -3.53
CA GLU A 621 -14.89 14.36 -4.00
C GLU A 621 -15.88 13.99 -2.91
N LEU A 622 -15.39 13.79 -1.67
CA LEU A 622 -16.24 13.51 -0.52
C LEU A 622 -17.11 14.72 -0.16
N ALA A 623 -16.56 15.94 -0.21
CA ALA A 623 -17.26 17.19 0.07
C ALA A 623 -18.40 17.47 -0.92
N LEU A 624 -18.29 17.01 -2.17
CA LEU A 624 -19.37 17.08 -3.16
C LEU A 624 -20.54 16.14 -2.85
N ARG A 625 -20.33 15.10 -2.02
CA ARG A 625 -21.33 14.08 -1.70
C ARG A 625 -21.89 14.23 -0.29
N LEU A 626 -21.05 14.69 0.63
CA LEU A 626 -21.33 14.72 2.05
C LEU A 626 -20.96 16.10 2.63
N PRO A 627 -21.79 16.66 3.51
CA PRO A 627 -21.57 17.98 4.11
C PRO A 627 -20.46 17.99 5.18
N ASN A 628 -19.73 16.88 5.35
CA ASN A 628 -18.82 16.63 6.49
C ASN A 628 -17.35 16.87 6.17
N PHE A 629 -17.02 17.27 4.94
CA PHE A 629 -15.65 17.49 4.47
C PHE A 629 -15.52 18.90 3.89
N MET A 630 -14.34 19.49 4.04
CA MET A 630 -14.06 20.82 3.51
C MET A 630 -13.54 20.74 2.08
N TYR A 631 -14.07 21.60 1.21
CA TYR A 631 -13.56 21.71 -0.15
C TYR A 631 -12.30 22.59 -0.23
N THR A 632 -11.27 22.09 -0.92
CA THR A 632 -10.06 22.84 -1.28
C THR A 632 -10.23 23.42 -2.68
N TYR A 633 -10.41 24.74 -2.77
CA TYR A 633 -10.67 25.41 -4.04
C TYR A 633 -9.43 25.44 -4.93
N TYR A 634 -8.33 26.04 -4.49
CA TYR A 634 -7.17 26.26 -5.36
C TYR A 634 -5.91 26.58 -4.55
N ALA A 635 -4.74 26.37 -5.14
CA ALA A 635 -3.45 26.69 -4.53
C ALA A 635 -2.49 27.25 -5.58
N CYS A 636 -1.73 28.28 -5.23
CA CYS A 636 -0.81 28.96 -6.16
C CYS A 636 0.31 29.73 -5.44
N HIS A 637 1.34 30.11 -6.21
CA HIS A 637 2.41 31.01 -5.75
C HIS A 637 2.04 32.47 -5.96
N THR A 638 2.63 33.38 -5.20
CA THR A 638 2.52 34.84 -5.45
C THR A 638 3.21 35.23 -6.76
N LEU A 639 2.56 36.10 -7.55
CA LEU A 639 3.01 36.47 -8.90
C LEU A 639 4.04 37.62 -8.93
N ASN A 640 4.22 38.41 -7.86
CA ASN A 640 4.98 39.68 -7.94
C ASN A 640 5.51 40.20 -6.58
N THR A 641 6.40 39.46 -5.91
CA THR A 641 7.20 40.02 -4.80
C THR A 641 8.57 39.33 -4.74
N THR A 642 9.61 40.04 -4.26
CA THR A 642 10.91 39.45 -3.89
C THR A 642 10.81 38.31 -2.87
N ASP A 643 9.65 38.20 -2.19
CA ASP A 643 9.28 37.11 -1.30
C ASP A 643 8.20 36.20 -1.92
N SER A 644 8.53 34.95 -2.23
CA SER A 644 7.57 33.97 -2.76
C SER A 644 6.70 33.36 -1.64
N HIS A 645 5.46 33.81 -1.53
CA HIS A 645 4.44 33.20 -0.66
C HIS A 645 3.55 32.21 -1.42
N ILE A 646 3.00 31.24 -0.68
CA ILE A 646 2.01 30.27 -1.18
C ILE A 646 0.63 30.65 -0.64
N HIS A 647 -0.36 30.66 -1.52
CA HIS A 647 -1.77 30.83 -1.17
C HIS A 647 -2.52 29.51 -1.33
N ILE A 648 -3.24 29.10 -0.30
CA ILE A 648 -4.16 27.96 -0.31
C ILE A 648 -5.56 28.49 0.00
N PHE A 649 -6.50 28.28 -0.92
CA PHE A 649 -7.90 28.69 -0.77
C PHE A 649 -8.77 27.48 -0.43
N VAL A 650 -9.41 27.53 0.74
CA VAL A 650 -10.30 26.48 1.23
C VAL A 650 -11.65 27.09 1.59
N GLU A 651 -12.70 26.27 1.53
CA GLU A 651 -14.04 26.64 1.99
C GLU A 651 -14.02 27.26 3.40
N TYR A 652 -14.95 28.16 3.68
CA TYR A 652 -15.19 28.68 5.02
C TYR A 652 -16.53 28.18 5.55
N LYS A 653 -16.54 27.76 6.82
CA LYS A 653 -17.74 27.43 7.57
C LYS A 653 -17.77 28.29 8.83
N ASP A 654 -18.84 29.05 9.02
CA ASP A 654 -19.03 29.92 10.18
C ASP A 654 -19.49 29.09 11.39
N CYS A 655 -18.55 28.33 11.95
CA CYS A 655 -18.84 27.30 12.94
C CYS A 655 -17.82 27.32 14.07
N LEU A 656 -18.24 26.93 15.27
CA LEU A 656 -17.32 26.68 16.37
C LEU A 656 -16.70 25.28 16.23
N THR A 657 -15.49 25.12 16.75
CA THR A 657 -14.89 23.78 16.88
C THR A 657 -15.62 22.96 17.94
N LEU A 658 -15.55 21.63 17.88
CA LEU A 658 -16.11 20.74 18.90
C LEU A 658 -15.50 21.05 20.28
N GLU A 659 -14.20 21.36 20.34
CA GLU A 659 -13.56 21.84 21.57
C GLU A 659 -14.26 23.09 22.14
N GLN A 660 -14.47 24.11 21.29
CA GLN A 660 -15.13 25.35 21.69
C GLN A 660 -16.58 25.08 22.15
N MET A 661 -17.33 24.24 21.44
CA MET A 661 -18.69 23.85 21.80
C MET A 661 -18.75 23.18 23.17
N ILE A 662 -17.82 22.27 23.47
CA ILE A 662 -17.72 21.60 24.79
C ILE A 662 -17.38 22.60 25.88
N ARG A 663 -16.34 23.42 25.68
CA ARG A 663 -15.86 24.39 26.69
C ARG A 663 -16.89 25.48 26.98
N GLN A 664 -17.62 25.93 25.97
CA GLN A 664 -18.73 26.89 26.11
C GLN A 664 -20.03 26.24 26.60
N LYS A 665 -20.04 24.93 26.90
CA LYS A 665 -21.19 24.16 27.39
C LYS A 665 -22.41 24.21 26.46
N LYS A 666 -22.18 24.33 25.14
CA LYS A 666 -23.24 24.36 24.12
C LYS A 666 -23.78 22.98 23.74
N ILE A 667 -23.12 21.90 24.17
CA ILE A 667 -23.54 20.53 23.92
C ILE A 667 -23.69 19.74 25.22
N ALA A 668 -24.72 18.90 25.30
CA ALA A 668 -24.90 17.94 26.37
C ALA A 668 -24.14 16.63 26.08
N PHE A 669 -24.05 15.75 27.07
CA PHE A 669 -23.36 14.46 26.90
C PHE A 669 -24.02 13.58 25.83
N HIS A 670 -25.35 13.63 25.70
CA HIS A 670 -26.07 12.91 24.66
C HIS A 670 -25.74 13.41 23.24
N ASP A 671 -25.58 14.73 23.08
CA ASP A 671 -25.18 15.33 21.81
C ASP A 671 -23.77 14.87 21.43
N LEU A 672 -22.85 14.80 22.40
CA LEU A 672 -21.50 14.29 22.19
C LEU A 672 -21.49 12.83 21.72
N ILE A 673 -22.34 11.97 22.30
CA ILE A 673 -22.50 10.58 21.85
C ILE A 673 -23.04 10.53 20.41
N THR A 674 -23.99 11.39 20.08
CA THR A 674 -24.58 11.48 18.72
C THR A 674 -23.52 11.94 17.70
N ILE A 675 -22.68 12.91 18.06
CA ILE A 675 -21.54 13.35 17.26
C ILE A 675 -20.55 12.20 17.04
N TRP A 676 -20.19 11.43 18.07
CA TRP A 676 -19.31 10.27 17.91
C TRP A 676 -19.88 9.22 16.95
N ALA A 677 -21.19 8.94 17.05
CA ALA A 677 -21.86 8.01 16.17
C ALA A 677 -21.90 8.48 14.71
N HIS A 678 -22.12 9.78 14.50
CA HIS A 678 -22.07 10.39 13.18
C HIS A 678 -20.66 10.34 12.59
N LEU A 679 -19.63 10.65 13.38
CA LEU A 679 -18.23 10.50 12.99
C LEU A 679 -17.88 9.07 12.60
N CYS A 680 -18.45 8.05 13.23
CA CYS A 680 -18.27 6.66 12.78
C CYS A 680 -18.75 6.44 11.35
N LEU A 681 -19.87 7.02 10.94
CA LEU A 681 -20.37 6.90 9.56
C LEU A 681 -19.50 7.68 8.57
N ILE A 682 -19.11 8.91 8.93
CA ILE A 682 -18.26 9.77 8.10
C ILE A 682 -16.90 9.11 7.84
N LEU A 683 -16.26 8.61 8.90
CA LEU A 683 -14.95 7.96 8.81
C LEU A 683 -15.03 6.60 8.13
N GLU A 684 -16.09 5.81 8.32
CA GLU A 684 -16.27 4.55 7.58
C GLU A 684 -16.40 4.80 6.08
N GLU A 685 -17.18 5.82 5.67
CA GLU A 685 -17.31 6.20 4.26
C GLU A 685 -15.94 6.59 3.67
N ALA A 686 -15.21 7.48 4.34
CA ALA A 686 -13.91 7.96 3.86
C ALA A 686 -12.87 6.83 3.76
N GLN A 687 -12.87 5.90 4.73
CA GLN A 687 -12.01 4.71 4.71
C GLN A 687 -12.33 3.78 3.55
N LEU A 688 -13.61 3.57 3.22
CA LEU A 688 -14.01 2.74 2.08
C LEU A 688 -13.71 3.43 0.75
N HIS A 689 -13.82 4.76 0.69
CA HIS A 689 -13.57 5.54 -0.52
C HIS A 689 -12.08 5.59 -0.90
N SER A 690 -11.19 5.71 0.08
CA SER A 690 -9.76 6.01 -0.20
C SER A 690 -8.78 5.45 0.85
N GLY A 691 -9.22 4.60 1.77
CA GLY A 691 -8.40 4.22 2.92
C GLY A 691 -8.07 5.38 3.85
N PHE A 692 -8.88 6.45 3.84
CA PHE A 692 -8.65 7.66 4.62
C PHE A 692 -8.65 7.39 6.13
N ILE A 693 -7.58 7.78 6.80
CA ILE A 693 -7.52 7.85 8.27
C ILE A 693 -6.95 9.23 8.61
N HIS A 694 -7.64 10.00 9.44
CA HIS A 694 -7.21 11.36 9.76
C HIS A 694 -5.90 11.36 10.56
N MET A 695 -5.66 10.33 11.38
CA MET A 695 -4.47 10.06 12.20
C MET A 695 -4.27 10.99 13.40
N ASP A 696 -4.70 12.25 13.26
CA ASP A 696 -4.60 13.32 14.25
C ASP A 696 -5.97 13.95 14.56
N LEU A 697 -7.03 13.12 14.66
CA LEU A 697 -8.38 13.62 14.85
C LEU A 697 -8.66 14.02 16.30
N TYR A 698 -8.64 15.33 16.57
CA TYR A 698 -8.96 15.94 17.86
C TYR A 698 -10.16 16.89 17.78
N PRO A 699 -10.71 17.34 18.93
CA PRO A 699 -11.91 18.16 18.94
C PRO A 699 -11.73 19.55 18.30
N TRP A 700 -10.49 20.03 18.15
CA TRP A 700 -10.18 21.25 17.39
C TRP A 700 -10.14 21.03 15.87
N ASN A 701 -10.03 19.77 15.40
CA ASN A 701 -10.08 19.39 13.98
C ASN A 701 -11.50 19.14 13.47
N ILE A 702 -12.52 19.47 14.27
CA ILE A 702 -13.93 19.25 13.92
C ILE A 702 -14.67 20.56 14.13
N LEU A 703 -15.24 21.10 13.06
CA LEU A 703 -16.21 22.19 13.12
C LEU A 703 -17.61 21.61 13.31
N ILE A 704 -18.44 22.28 14.11
CA ILE A 704 -19.83 21.86 14.35
C ILE A 704 -20.78 22.90 13.75
N GLU A 705 -21.50 22.50 12.71
CA GLU A 705 -22.58 23.28 12.12
C GLU A 705 -23.89 22.94 12.86
N GLU A 706 -24.50 23.93 13.51
CA GLU A 706 -25.77 23.79 14.24
C GLU A 706 -26.96 24.00 13.28
N LYS A 707 -27.18 23.00 12.43
CA LYS A 707 -28.25 23.00 11.43
C LYS A 707 -28.74 21.57 11.21
N GLU A 708 -30.07 21.39 11.19
CA GLU A 708 -30.69 20.12 10.85
C GLU A 708 -30.20 19.62 9.49
N THR A 709 -29.46 18.51 9.53
CA THR A 709 -28.76 17.96 8.37
C THR A 709 -29.12 16.48 8.25
N THR A 710 -29.60 16.09 7.08
CA THR A 710 -29.87 14.69 6.74
C THR A 710 -28.99 14.25 5.58
N ALA A 711 -28.27 13.15 5.76
CA ALA A 711 -27.40 12.58 4.73
C ALA A 711 -27.47 11.05 4.72
N VAL A 712 -27.07 10.45 3.60
CA VAL A 712 -27.04 9.00 3.40
C VAL A 712 -25.58 8.54 3.33
N TYR A 713 -25.23 7.62 4.23
CA TYR A 713 -23.89 7.04 4.36
C TYR A 713 -23.91 5.57 3.93
N LEU A 714 -22.81 5.10 3.37
CA LEU A 714 -22.56 3.73 2.95
C LEU A 714 -23.61 3.19 1.98
N GLN A 715 -24.28 4.10 1.26
CA GLN A 715 -25.47 3.85 0.45
C GLN A 715 -26.58 3.08 1.18
N LYS A 716 -26.62 3.15 2.52
CA LYS A 716 -27.43 2.26 3.36
C LYS A 716 -28.09 2.95 4.54
N TYR A 717 -27.40 3.88 5.19
CA TYR A 717 -27.83 4.49 6.44
C TYR A 717 -28.20 5.95 6.19
N LYS A 718 -29.48 6.29 6.31
CA LYS A 718 -29.93 7.68 6.36
C LYS A 718 -29.91 8.16 7.81
N PHE A 719 -29.20 9.26 8.04
CA PHE A 719 -28.95 9.81 9.36
C PHE A 719 -29.29 11.31 9.39
N SER A 720 -30.02 11.72 10.42
CA SER A 720 -30.40 13.11 10.68
C SER A 720 -29.79 13.57 12.00
N THR A 721 -29.19 14.75 12.02
CA THR A 721 -28.60 15.34 13.22
C THR A 721 -28.81 16.85 13.26
N LYS A 722 -28.91 17.39 14.48
CA LYS A 722 -28.87 18.83 14.75
C LYS A 722 -27.45 19.39 14.64
N PHE A 723 -26.45 18.61 15.05
CA PHE A 723 -25.05 18.99 15.07
C PHE A 723 -24.30 18.23 13.98
N ASN A 724 -23.99 18.91 12.88
CA ASN A 724 -23.28 18.33 11.74
C ASN A 724 -21.76 18.54 11.91
N PRO A 725 -20.96 17.48 12.14
CA PRO A 725 -19.52 17.60 12.29
C PRO A 725 -18.83 17.65 10.93
N ILE A 726 -17.90 18.60 10.77
CA ILE A 726 -17.13 18.84 9.55
C ILE A 726 -15.65 18.67 9.89
N LEU A 727 -14.98 17.73 9.24
CA LEU A 727 -13.57 17.43 9.46
C LEU A 727 -12.69 18.50 8.78
N ILE A 728 -11.65 18.96 9.47
CA ILE A 728 -10.67 19.93 8.95
C ILE A 728 -9.24 19.48 9.27
N ASP A 729 -8.25 20.03 8.55
CA ASP A 729 -6.82 19.82 8.78
C ASP A 729 -6.33 18.37 8.55
N TYR A 730 -6.12 18.03 7.28
CA TYR A 730 -5.74 16.69 6.83
C TYR A 730 -4.21 16.50 6.71
N GLY A 731 -3.39 17.40 7.24
CA GLY A 731 -1.94 17.40 7.00
C GLY A 731 -1.18 16.17 7.52
N ASN A 732 -1.77 15.45 8.48
CA ASN A 732 -1.22 14.23 9.08
C ASN A 732 -1.93 12.94 8.64
N SER A 733 -2.91 13.06 7.75
CA SER A 733 -3.79 11.94 7.40
C SER A 733 -3.08 10.87 6.57
N HIS A 734 -3.76 9.77 6.37
CA HIS A 734 -3.34 8.65 5.55
C HIS A 734 -4.37 8.41 4.46
N ILE A 735 -3.96 8.15 3.23
CA ILE A 735 -4.83 7.65 2.15
C ILE A 735 -4.13 6.57 1.32
N VAL A 736 -4.90 5.83 0.53
CA VAL A 736 -4.43 4.83 -0.44
C VAL A 736 -4.82 5.27 -1.85
N HIS A 737 -3.85 5.34 -2.76
CA HIS A 737 -4.07 5.70 -4.17
C HIS A 737 -3.14 4.87 -5.08
N GLY A 738 -3.68 4.30 -6.16
CA GLY A 738 -2.92 3.45 -7.09
C GLY A 738 -2.34 2.17 -6.45
N GLY A 739 -2.89 1.72 -5.31
CA GLY A 739 -2.32 0.64 -4.50
C GLY A 739 -1.17 1.07 -3.58
N HIS A 740 -0.85 2.37 -3.52
CA HIS A 740 0.20 2.95 -2.68
C HIS A 740 -0.38 3.71 -1.49
N HIS A 741 0.31 3.68 -0.36
CA HIS A 741 -0.07 4.39 0.86
C HIS A 741 0.64 5.74 0.94
N PHE A 742 -0.10 6.82 1.24
CA PHE A 742 0.41 8.18 1.37
C PHE A 742 0.12 8.72 2.77
N TYR A 743 1.14 9.23 3.46
CA TYR A 743 1.06 9.80 4.81
C TYR A 743 2.31 10.65 5.09
N THR A 744 2.21 11.60 6.01
CA THR A 744 3.35 12.42 6.49
C THR A 744 3.93 11.91 7.81
N THR A 745 3.11 11.23 8.61
CA THR A 745 3.53 10.56 9.84
C THR A 745 3.12 9.09 9.77
N THR A 746 4.09 8.18 9.82
CA THR A 746 3.80 6.74 9.79
C THR A 746 3.07 6.32 11.06
N PRO A 747 1.88 5.70 10.99
CA PRO A 747 1.36 4.98 12.15
C PRO A 747 2.36 3.90 12.57
N PHE A 748 2.87 3.93 13.81
CA PHE A 748 3.62 2.78 14.37
C PHE A 748 2.83 1.46 14.27
N HIS A 749 1.49 1.57 14.29
CA HIS A 749 0.53 0.51 13.98
C HIS A 749 -0.68 1.07 13.22
N PHE A 750 -0.93 0.56 12.01
CA PHE A 750 -2.12 0.91 11.24
C PHE A 750 -3.38 0.36 11.93
N ASN A 751 -4.26 1.24 12.40
CA ASN A 751 -5.51 0.88 13.06
C ASN A 751 -6.66 1.74 12.52
N ARG A 752 -7.65 1.10 11.88
CA ARG A 752 -8.83 1.77 11.31
C ARG A 752 -9.75 2.41 12.35
N LEU A 753 -9.58 2.09 13.62
CA LEU A 753 -10.29 2.71 14.73
C LEU A 753 -9.51 3.87 15.37
N GLN A 754 -8.33 4.23 14.84
CA GLN A 754 -7.45 5.25 15.41
C GLN A 754 -8.20 6.56 15.70
N ASP A 755 -8.90 7.09 14.70
CA ASP A 755 -9.58 8.37 14.81
C ASP A 755 -10.73 8.35 15.83
N ILE A 756 -11.43 7.21 15.96
CA ILE A 756 -12.48 7.02 16.96
C ILE A 756 -11.90 6.99 18.37
N ILE A 757 -10.79 6.28 18.57
CA ILE A 757 -10.07 6.27 19.86
C ILE A 757 -9.65 7.70 20.21
N SER A 758 -9.04 8.41 19.25
CA SER A 758 -8.57 9.78 19.43
C SER A 758 -9.67 10.74 19.78
N ILE A 759 -10.77 10.76 19.01
CA ILE A 759 -11.84 11.73 19.24
C ILE A 759 -12.64 11.43 20.51
N VAL A 760 -12.92 10.16 20.82
CA VAL A 760 -13.67 9.81 22.04
C VAL A 760 -12.85 10.18 23.27
N PHE A 761 -11.57 9.82 23.33
CA PHE A 761 -10.75 10.10 24.51
C PHE A 761 -10.54 11.61 24.68
N SER A 762 -10.13 12.30 23.63
CA SER A 762 -9.83 13.74 23.73
C SER A 762 -11.08 14.59 24.03
N SER A 763 -12.21 14.36 23.37
CA SER A 763 -13.44 15.11 23.64
C SER A 763 -14.03 14.77 25.01
N LEU A 764 -13.98 13.50 25.43
CA LEU A 764 -14.47 13.09 26.75
C LEU A 764 -13.61 13.70 27.88
N ASP A 765 -12.29 13.78 27.70
CA ASP A 765 -11.40 14.47 28.65
C ASP A 765 -11.86 15.91 28.87
N ILE A 766 -12.04 16.66 27.78
CA ILE A 766 -12.44 18.07 27.83
C ILE A 766 -13.80 18.17 28.53
N PHE A 767 -14.77 17.35 28.11
CA PHE A 767 -16.13 17.34 28.65
C PHE A 767 -16.16 17.06 30.16
N LEU A 768 -15.40 16.07 30.62
CA LEU A 768 -15.34 15.66 32.03
C LEU A 768 -14.62 16.66 32.95
N HIS A 769 -13.86 17.60 32.37
CA HIS A 769 -13.25 18.72 33.09
C HIS A 769 -14.10 19.99 33.05
N THR A 770 -14.91 20.19 32.01
CA THR A 770 -15.74 21.41 31.84
C THR A 770 -17.16 21.24 32.39
N SER A 771 -17.66 20.02 32.48
CA SER A 771 -19.06 19.70 32.80
C SER A 771 -19.16 18.56 33.81
N VAL A 772 -20.19 18.61 34.67
CA VAL A 772 -20.55 17.53 35.60
C VAL A 772 -21.58 16.63 34.93
N LEU A 773 -21.32 15.32 34.88
CA LEU A 773 -22.27 14.34 34.35
C LEU A 773 -23.46 14.17 35.30
N LYS A 774 -24.67 14.11 34.74
CA LYS A 774 -25.88 13.73 35.49
C LYS A 774 -25.81 12.24 35.86
N HIS A 775 -26.51 11.83 36.91
CA HIS A 775 -26.50 10.44 37.40
C HIS A 775 -26.81 9.41 36.29
N GLN A 776 -27.80 9.69 35.45
CA GLN A 776 -28.16 8.87 34.29
C GLN A 776 -27.07 8.77 33.21
N ASP A 777 -26.20 9.79 33.09
CA ASP A 777 -25.14 9.85 32.07
C ASP A 777 -23.84 9.18 32.55
N VAL A 778 -23.67 9.04 33.87
CA VAL A 778 -22.55 8.31 34.47
C VAL A 778 -22.53 6.85 34.01
N GLN A 779 -23.68 6.17 34.09
CA GLN A 779 -23.79 4.77 33.67
C GLN A 779 -23.53 4.62 32.17
N LYS A 780 -24.06 5.55 31.34
CA LYS A 780 -23.82 5.58 29.90
C LYS A 780 -22.33 5.71 29.58
N CYS A 781 -21.64 6.65 30.24
CA CYS A 781 -20.22 6.88 30.06
C CYS A 781 -19.39 5.62 30.38
N ILE A 782 -19.71 4.93 31.50
CA ILE A 782 -19.05 3.68 31.87
C ILE A 782 -19.28 2.59 30.82
N GLN A 783 -20.52 2.40 30.38
CA GLN A 783 -20.85 1.41 29.34
C GLN A 783 -20.11 1.70 28.02
N ILE A 784 -20.09 2.95 27.57
CA ILE A 784 -19.40 3.34 26.34
C ILE A 784 -17.89 3.10 26.45
N MET A 785 -17.27 3.49 27.57
CA MET A 785 -15.83 3.30 27.78
C MET A 785 -15.42 1.83 27.89
N ASN A 786 -16.34 0.95 28.28
CA ASN A 786 -16.12 -0.50 28.30
C ASN A 786 -16.04 -1.12 26.89
N PHE A 787 -16.33 -0.39 25.82
CA PHE A 787 -15.90 -0.80 24.48
C PHE A 787 -14.37 -0.90 24.38
N PHE A 788 -13.65 -0.03 25.10
CA PHE A 788 -12.19 0.05 25.08
C PHE A 788 -11.50 -0.82 26.15
N SER A 789 -12.27 -1.52 27.01
CA SER A 789 -11.73 -2.39 28.06
C SER A 789 -11.26 -3.75 27.51
N GLY A 790 -10.40 -4.45 28.26
CA GLY A 790 -9.81 -5.74 27.81
C GLY A 790 -8.85 -5.59 26.62
N SER A 791 -8.44 -4.38 26.29
CA SER A 791 -7.45 -4.09 25.25
C SER A 791 -6.03 -4.07 25.84
N CYS A 792 -5.01 -4.16 25.00
CA CYS A 792 -3.63 -3.93 25.45
C CYS A 792 -3.40 -2.49 25.99
N MET A 793 -4.30 -1.53 25.70
CA MET A 793 -4.31 -0.20 26.33
C MET A 793 -4.92 -0.22 27.75
N PHE A 794 -5.79 -1.19 28.03
CA PHE A 794 -6.45 -1.38 29.34
C PHE A 794 -6.62 -2.88 29.64
N PRO A 795 -5.61 -3.53 30.26
CA PRO A 795 -5.64 -4.97 30.52
C PRO A 795 -6.65 -5.40 31.60
N ASN A 796 -7.26 -4.45 32.32
CA ASN A 796 -8.34 -4.75 33.26
C ASN A 796 -9.64 -5.09 32.52
N GLU A 797 -10.45 -5.98 33.09
CA GLU A 797 -11.64 -6.50 32.42
C GLU A 797 -12.67 -5.41 32.09
N LYS A 798 -12.98 -4.48 33.02
CA LYS A 798 -13.99 -3.40 32.84
C LYS A 798 -13.71 -2.17 33.72
N PHE A 799 -14.10 -0.99 33.24
CA PHE A 799 -14.25 0.24 34.04
C PHE A 799 -15.48 0.14 34.94
N SER A 800 -15.33 0.54 36.20
CA SER A 800 -16.40 0.54 37.20
C SER A 800 -16.76 1.93 37.74
N SER A 801 -15.95 2.97 37.47
CA SER A 801 -16.23 4.33 37.93
C SER A 801 -15.73 5.43 36.99
N ILE A 802 -16.32 6.62 37.09
CA ILE A 802 -15.88 7.82 36.36
C ILE A 802 -14.47 8.24 36.76
N GLY A 803 -14.07 8.01 38.02
CA GLY A 803 -12.71 8.30 38.49
C GLY A 803 -11.66 7.52 37.70
N GLN A 804 -11.88 6.23 37.46
CA GLN A 804 -11.01 5.41 36.64
C GLN A 804 -10.94 5.91 35.19
N ILE A 805 -12.08 6.31 34.62
CA ILE A 805 -12.15 6.86 33.25
C ILE A 805 -11.38 8.17 33.15
N LYS A 806 -11.56 9.12 34.08
CA LYS A 806 -10.82 10.39 34.10
C LYS A 806 -9.31 10.17 34.14
N GLN A 807 -8.85 9.27 35.00
CA GLN A 807 -7.42 8.96 35.12
C GLN A 807 -6.88 8.31 33.83
N PHE A 808 -7.64 7.36 33.26
CA PHE A 808 -7.27 6.66 32.04
C PHE A 808 -7.16 7.61 30.84
N VAL A 809 -8.20 8.40 30.60
CA VAL A 809 -8.24 9.31 29.46
C VAL A 809 -7.14 10.38 29.59
N LYS A 810 -6.94 10.93 30.80
CA LYS A 810 -5.86 11.91 31.07
C LYS A 810 -4.47 11.35 30.73
N LYS A 811 -4.22 10.07 30.99
CA LYS A 811 -2.96 9.38 30.69
C LYS A 811 -2.79 9.11 29.19
N ASN A 812 -3.87 8.76 28.49
CA ASN A 812 -3.82 8.22 27.13
C ASN A 812 -4.24 9.20 26.02
N LYS A 813 -4.72 10.41 26.33
CA LYS A 813 -5.14 11.41 25.32
C LYS A 813 -4.01 12.02 24.49
N LYS A 814 -2.75 11.87 24.90
CA LYS A 814 -1.60 12.46 24.21
C LYS A 814 -1.35 11.75 22.88
N PHE A 815 -1.09 12.53 21.84
CA PHE A 815 -0.90 12.04 20.46
C PHE A 815 0.13 10.91 20.37
N SER A 816 1.31 11.12 20.97
CA SER A 816 2.37 10.12 20.99
C SER A 816 1.93 8.81 21.65
N ALA A 817 1.21 8.88 22.77
CA ALA A 817 0.70 7.69 23.46
C ALA A 817 -0.38 6.97 22.62
N MET A 818 -1.23 7.72 21.92
CA MET A 818 -2.25 7.12 21.05
C MET A 818 -1.62 6.46 19.82
N LEU A 819 -0.56 7.01 19.22
CA LEU A 819 0.07 6.37 18.07
C LEU A 819 0.97 5.19 18.43
N SER A 820 1.72 5.27 19.54
CA SER A 820 2.76 4.30 19.88
C SER A 820 2.28 3.10 20.69
N SER A 821 1.13 3.20 21.37
CA SER A 821 0.63 2.11 22.21
C SER A 821 0.20 0.92 21.34
N PRO A 822 0.52 -0.32 21.73
CA PRO A 822 -0.05 -1.49 21.09
C PRO A 822 -1.58 -1.38 21.10
N LYS A 823 -2.23 -1.78 20.00
CA LYS A 823 -3.71 -1.83 19.86
C LYS A 823 -4.17 -3.19 19.33
N THR A 824 -3.45 -4.26 19.68
CA THR A 824 -3.64 -5.63 19.16
C THR A 824 -5.10 -6.06 19.13
N SER A 825 -5.86 -5.77 20.19
CA SER A 825 -7.27 -6.14 20.34
C SER A 825 -8.23 -5.44 19.35
N PHE A 826 -7.79 -4.38 18.67
CA PHE A 826 -8.62 -3.59 17.74
C PHE A 826 -8.09 -3.59 16.30
N ARG A 827 -7.11 -4.44 15.95
CA ARG A 827 -6.44 -4.42 14.63
C ARG A 827 -7.41 -4.61 13.45
N GLU A 828 -8.42 -5.44 13.62
CA GLU A 828 -9.46 -5.67 12.60
C GLU A 828 -10.67 -4.73 12.75
N SER A 829 -10.72 -3.95 13.83
CA SER A 829 -11.87 -3.12 14.16
C SER A 829 -11.97 -1.89 13.27
N ARG A 830 -13.21 -1.53 12.95
CA ARG A 830 -13.56 -0.38 12.11
C ARG A 830 -14.50 0.57 12.86
N PRO A 831 -14.60 1.85 12.47
CA PRO A 831 -15.54 2.81 13.06
C PRO A 831 -16.97 2.27 13.18
N ILE A 832 -17.44 1.52 12.17
CA ILE A 832 -18.78 0.92 12.21
C ILE A 832 -19.01 -0.04 13.40
N PHE A 833 -17.98 -0.68 13.95
CA PHE A 833 -18.13 -1.57 15.11
C PHE A 833 -18.39 -0.79 16.41
N PHE A 834 -17.75 0.37 16.58
CA PHE A 834 -18.07 1.25 17.70
C PHE A 834 -19.52 1.77 17.58
N LEU A 835 -19.96 2.13 16.38
CA LEU A 835 -21.36 2.50 16.15
C LEU A 835 -22.33 1.37 16.49
N GLN A 836 -22.05 0.14 16.05
CA GLN A 836 -22.86 -1.04 16.38
C GLN A 836 -22.93 -1.28 17.88
N TYR A 837 -21.83 -1.05 18.60
CA TYR A 837 -21.79 -1.13 20.06
C TYR A 837 -22.69 -0.07 20.71
N LEU A 838 -22.58 1.20 20.30
CA LEU A 838 -23.44 2.28 20.78
C LEU A 838 -24.94 1.99 20.54
N ARG A 839 -25.27 1.38 19.39
CA ARG A 839 -26.63 0.95 19.06
C ARG A 839 -27.14 -0.17 19.97
N LYS A 840 -26.31 -1.18 20.26
CA LYS A 840 -26.66 -2.26 21.20
C LYS A 840 -26.98 -1.72 22.59
N LEU A 841 -26.32 -0.63 22.98
CA LEU A 841 -26.57 0.06 24.25
C LEU A 841 -27.79 1.00 24.22
N GLN A 842 -28.44 1.18 23.06
CA GLN A 842 -29.56 2.12 22.85
C GLN A 842 -29.22 3.59 23.18
N HIS A 843 -27.95 3.98 23.05
CA HIS A 843 -27.49 5.34 23.38
C HIS A 843 -27.56 6.33 22.21
N VAL A 844 -28.00 5.88 21.03
CA VAL A 844 -28.11 6.69 19.82
C VAL A 844 -29.47 6.56 19.15
N PRO A 845 -29.97 7.63 18.49
CA PRO A 845 -31.22 7.58 17.71
C PRO A 845 -31.24 6.47 16.65
N SER A 846 -32.43 6.04 16.25
CA SER A 846 -32.62 5.04 15.20
C SER A 846 -32.21 5.60 13.83
N PHE A 847 -31.34 4.87 13.13
CA PHE A 847 -30.99 5.12 11.73
C PHE A 847 -32.05 4.50 10.82
N GLU A 848 -32.45 5.21 9.78
CA GLU A 848 -33.28 4.62 8.73
C GLU A 848 -32.38 3.77 7.82
N VAL A 849 -32.62 2.46 7.78
CA VAL A 849 -31.91 1.53 6.88
C VAL A 849 -32.68 1.45 5.56
N LEU A 850 -32.06 1.90 4.48
CA LEU A 850 -32.69 1.96 3.17
C LEU A 850 -32.78 0.55 2.55
N LYS A 851 -33.99 0.16 2.07
CA LYS A 851 -34.25 -1.13 1.41
C LYS A 851 -33.72 -1.21 -0.03
N GLN A 852 -33.50 -0.08 -0.70
CA GLN A 852 -32.95 0.01 -2.04
C GLN A 852 -31.62 0.77 -2.04
N ARG A 853 -30.65 0.29 -2.84
CA ARG A 853 -29.42 1.04 -3.12
C ARG A 853 -29.79 2.34 -3.82
N PRO A 854 -29.44 3.54 -3.32
CA PRO A 854 -29.50 4.74 -4.13
C PRO A 854 -28.62 4.56 -5.37
N LYS A 855 -29.19 4.81 -6.55
CA LYS A 855 -28.57 4.66 -7.90
C LYS A 855 -27.47 5.69 -8.21
N ILE A 856 -26.82 6.25 -7.19
CA ILE A 856 -25.77 7.25 -7.41
C ILE A 856 -24.44 6.59 -7.06
N VAL A 857 -23.87 5.93 -8.06
CA VAL A 857 -22.46 5.56 -8.05
C VAL A 857 -21.72 6.77 -8.59
N PHE A 858 -21.20 7.60 -7.69
CA PHE A 858 -20.16 8.55 -8.05
C PHE A 858 -18.85 7.83 -7.80
N VAL A 859 -18.12 7.57 -8.88
CA VAL A 859 -16.87 6.84 -8.81
C VAL A 859 -15.74 7.86 -8.73
N PRO A 860 -14.82 7.72 -7.77
CA PRO A 860 -13.57 8.48 -7.81
C PRO A 860 -12.80 8.14 -9.10
N TYR A 861 -12.72 9.07 -10.03
CA TYR A 861 -11.94 8.91 -11.26
C TYR A 861 -10.77 9.88 -11.20
N ASP A 862 -9.56 9.47 -11.61
CA ASP A 862 -8.35 10.32 -11.68
C ASP A 862 -7.87 10.55 -13.12
N GLY A 863 -8.66 10.12 -14.10
CA GLY A 863 -8.28 10.24 -15.50
C GLY A 863 -8.64 11.62 -16.09
N PRO A 864 -8.29 11.85 -17.38
CA PRO A 864 -8.55 13.11 -18.08
C PRO A 864 -10.01 13.58 -17.99
N LEU A 865 -10.95 12.63 -17.87
CA LEU A 865 -12.39 12.89 -17.85
C LEU A 865 -12.91 13.60 -16.58
N VAL A 866 -12.13 13.70 -15.48
CA VAL A 866 -12.56 14.41 -14.25
C VAL A 866 -12.97 15.85 -14.56
N HIS A 867 -12.21 16.51 -15.42
CA HIS A 867 -12.48 17.89 -15.80
C HIS A 867 -13.79 18.01 -16.56
N HIS A 868 -14.07 17.08 -17.47
CA HIS A 868 -15.33 17.01 -18.19
C HIS A 868 -16.54 16.90 -17.24
N PHE A 869 -16.46 16.05 -16.20
CA PHE A 869 -17.55 15.92 -15.23
C PHE A 869 -17.71 17.14 -14.33
N ASN A 870 -16.60 17.76 -13.93
CA ASN A 870 -16.61 19.01 -13.18
C ASN A 870 -17.37 20.12 -13.94
N LEU A 871 -17.19 20.19 -15.26
CA LEU A 871 -17.86 21.15 -16.13
C LEU A 871 -19.37 20.86 -16.25
N LEU A 872 -19.75 19.60 -16.44
CA LEU A 872 -21.17 19.19 -16.42
C LEU A 872 -21.84 19.54 -15.09
N TYR A 873 -21.12 19.40 -13.98
CA TYR A 873 -21.64 19.73 -12.65
C TYR A 873 -21.85 21.25 -12.47
N ILE A 874 -20.93 22.09 -12.95
CA ILE A 874 -21.12 23.55 -13.01
C ILE A 874 -22.39 23.88 -13.80
N LEU A 875 -22.56 23.27 -14.97
CA LEU A 875 -23.74 23.50 -15.80
C LEU A 875 -25.03 23.02 -15.18
N GLN A 876 -25.04 21.84 -14.56
CA GLN A 876 -26.21 21.35 -13.86
C GLN A 876 -26.67 22.36 -12.81
N THR A 877 -25.72 23.01 -12.13
CA THR A 877 -26.02 24.07 -11.15
C THR A 877 -26.68 25.27 -11.80
N LEU A 878 -26.13 25.76 -12.92
CA LEU A 878 -26.71 26.87 -13.70
C LEU A 878 -28.11 26.54 -14.23
N LEU A 879 -28.31 25.31 -14.72
CA LEU A 879 -29.60 24.84 -15.21
C LEU A 879 -30.62 24.70 -14.08
N VAL A 880 -30.27 24.11 -12.95
CA VAL A 880 -31.20 23.97 -11.80
C VAL A 880 -31.62 25.33 -11.28
N GLY A 881 -30.74 26.33 -11.32
CA GLY A 881 -31.04 27.72 -10.96
C GLY A 881 -31.94 28.48 -11.94
N GLN A 882 -32.49 27.83 -12.98
CA GLN A 882 -33.33 28.45 -14.01
C GLN A 882 -32.68 29.66 -14.72
N VAL A 883 -31.36 29.60 -14.94
CA VAL A 883 -30.68 30.62 -15.74
C VAL A 883 -31.10 30.48 -17.21
N ASP A 884 -31.57 31.58 -17.81
CA ASP A 884 -31.89 31.69 -19.24
C ASP A 884 -30.59 31.76 -20.07
N ILE A 885 -29.99 30.59 -20.33
CA ILE A 885 -28.91 30.46 -21.30
C ILE A 885 -29.56 30.34 -22.69
N PRO A 886 -29.12 31.11 -23.71
CA PRO A 886 -29.62 30.98 -25.07
C PRO A 886 -29.53 29.51 -25.55
N PRO A 887 -30.60 28.93 -26.13
CA PRO A 887 -30.62 27.54 -26.59
C PRO A 887 -29.47 27.19 -27.55
N GLU A 888 -29.08 28.13 -28.40
CA GLU A 888 -28.02 28.02 -29.39
C GLU A 888 -26.63 27.85 -28.78
N ASP A 889 -26.27 28.73 -27.85
CA ASP A 889 -24.99 28.67 -27.15
C ASP A 889 -24.87 27.38 -26.33
N PHE A 890 -26.00 26.95 -25.74
CA PHE A 890 -26.06 25.73 -24.94
C PHE A 890 -25.91 24.45 -25.79
N ALA A 891 -26.48 24.41 -27.00
CA ALA A 891 -26.35 23.29 -27.93
C ALA A 891 -24.95 23.18 -28.54
N ILE A 892 -24.36 24.31 -28.95
CA ILE A 892 -22.96 24.40 -29.41
C ILE A 892 -22.01 23.86 -28.32
N TRP A 893 -22.24 24.26 -27.08
CA TRP A 893 -21.45 23.86 -25.93
C TRP A 893 -21.48 22.34 -25.69
N LEU A 894 -22.68 21.73 -25.74
CA LEU A 894 -22.83 20.29 -25.51
C LEU A 894 -22.11 19.44 -26.55
N ARG A 895 -22.18 19.84 -27.83
CA ARG A 895 -21.43 19.18 -28.90
C ARG A 895 -19.93 19.25 -28.64
N ARG A 896 -19.40 20.45 -28.39
CA ARG A 896 -17.97 20.63 -28.10
C ARG A 896 -17.53 19.79 -26.90
N MET A 897 -18.32 19.78 -25.82
CA MET A 897 -18.02 18.97 -24.64
C MET A 897 -17.96 17.48 -24.94
N TRP A 898 -18.86 16.99 -25.78
CA TRP A 898 -18.87 15.61 -26.21
C TRP A 898 -17.69 15.27 -27.13
N ASP A 899 -17.34 16.15 -28.07
CA ASP A 899 -16.16 15.98 -28.93
C ASP A 899 -14.88 15.87 -28.09
N LEU A 900 -14.73 16.76 -27.09
CA LEU A 900 -13.62 16.72 -26.15
C LEU A 900 -13.59 15.43 -25.33
N PHE A 901 -14.75 14.93 -24.89
CA PHE A 901 -14.86 13.65 -24.19
C PHE A 901 -14.36 12.49 -25.07
N PHE A 902 -14.77 12.43 -26.34
CA PHE A 902 -14.37 11.35 -27.26
C PHE A 902 -12.90 11.41 -27.64
N GLU A 903 -12.34 12.60 -27.81
CA GLU A 903 -10.92 12.80 -28.07
C GLU A 903 -10.07 12.30 -26.88
N ASP A 904 -10.46 12.67 -25.65
CA ASP A 904 -9.78 12.22 -24.43
C ASP A 904 -9.87 10.70 -24.24
N VAL A 905 -11.01 10.09 -24.62
CA VAL A 905 -11.19 8.63 -24.59
C VAL A 905 -10.33 7.91 -25.63
N ARG A 906 -10.22 8.45 -26.85
CA ARG A 906 -9.39 7.87 -27.93
C ARG A 906 -7.90 7.84 -27.57
N ASN A 907 -7.42 8.88 -26.90
CA ASN A 907 -6.03 9.05 -26.52
C ASN A 907 -5.66 8.33 -25.21
N TYR A 908 -6.61 7.67 -24.53
CA TYR A 908 -6.37 7.01 -23.24
C TYR A 908 -6.12 5.51 -23.39
N ASP A 909 -5.21 4.98 -22.57
CA ASP A 909 -4.89 3.54 -22.53
C ASP A 909 -5.77 2.84 -21.49
N ILE A 910 -6.72 2.02 -21.95
CA ILE A 910 -7.96 1.66 -21.22
C ILE A 910 -7.92 0.26 -20.60
N GLU A 911 -6.75 -0.40 -20.53
CA GLU A 911 -6.65 -1.79 -20.05
C GLU A 911 -7.19 -2.07 -18.64
N VAL A 912 -7.45 -1.07 -17.78
CA VAL A 912 -7.68 -1.34 -16.35
C VAL A 912 -9.11 -1.18 -15.83
N ASP A 913 -10.08 -0.52 -16.48
CA ASP A 913 -11.37 -0.38 -15.78
C ASP A 913 -12.64 -0.05 -16.60
N TYR A 914 -13.05 -1.03 -17.42
CA TYR A 914 -14.25 -1.04 -18.25
C TYR A 914 -15.51 -0.57 -17.50
N LYS A 915 -15.73 -1.05 -16.27
CA LYS A 915 -16.96 -0.82 -15.49
C LYS A 915 -17.23 0.66 -15.17
N TYR A 916 -16.19 1.48 -15.06
CA TYR A 916 -16.32 2.87 -14.68
C TYR A 916 -16.71 3.76 -15.85
N PHE A 917 -16.13 3.51 -17.01
CA PHE A 917 -16.49 4.16 -18.27
C PHE A 917 -18.01 4.15 -18.53
N PHE A 918 -18.68 3.01 -18.30
CA PHE A 918 -20.13 2.86 -18.48
C PHE A 918 -20.99 3.71 -17.54
N ILE A 919 -20.65 3.74 -16.25
CA ILE A 919 -21.42 4.51 -15.25
C ILE A 919 -21.39 6.00 -15.60
N HIS A 920 -20.27 6.45 -16.16
CA HIS A 920 -20.05 7.83 -16.54
C HIS A 920 -20.80 8.24 -17.81
N ILE A 921 -20.83 7.39 -18.85
CA ILE A 921 -21.69 7.59 -20.03
C ILE A 921 -23.17 7.67 -19.61
N GLN A 922 -23.62 6.78 -18.71
CA GLN A 922 -24.99 6.83 -18.21
C GLN A 922 -25.33 8.15 -17.50
N ASN A 923 -24.39 8.72 -16.73
CA ASN A 923 -24.61 10.00 -16.07
C ASN A 923 -24.63 11.17 -17.06
N TYR A 924 -23.77 11.14 -18.09
CA TYR A 924 -23.84 12.08 -19.21
C TYR A 924 -25.20 12.02 -19.90
N MET A 925 -25.70 10.81 -20.21
CA MET A 925 -27.00 10.63 -20.87
C MET A 925 -28.20 11.07 -20.03
N LYS A 926 -28.12 10.94 -18.69
CA LYS A 926 -29.15 11.49 -17.80
C LYS A 926 -29.14 13.02 -17.82
N PHE A 927 -27.96 13.64 -17.81
CA PHE A 927 -27.82 15.09 -17.94
C PHE A 927 -28.37 15.56 -19.29
N TYR A 928 -28.00 14.88 -20.38
CA TYR A 928 -28.56 15.06 -21.72
C TYR A 928 -30.09 15.04 -21.72
N ALA A 929 -30.73 14.07 -21.07
CA ALA A 929 -32.20 13.99 -21.03
C ALA A 929 -32.86 15.19 -20.31
N VAL A 930 -32.20 15.74 -19.28
CA VAL A 930 -32.68 16.96 -18.60
C VAL A 930 -32.58 18.17 -19.53
N VAL A 931 -31.49 18.25 -20.29
CA VAL A 931 -31.28 19.32 -21.28
C VAL A 931 -32.28 19.21 -22.42
N GLU A 932 -32.45 18.03 -23.00
CA GLU A 932 -33.39 17.77 -24.10
C GLU A 932 -34.79 18.25 -23.73
N ASN A 933 -35.26 17.93 -22.52
CA ASN A 933 -36.55 18.36 -22.01
C ASN A 933 -36.66 19.90 -21.88
N LYS A 934 -35.60 20.58 -21.44
CA LYS A 934 -35.56 22.04 -21.37
C LYS A 934 -35.55 22.70 -22.74
N LEU A 935 -34.71 22.23 -23.65
CA LEU A 935 -34.68 22.70 -25.03
C LEU A 935 -36.06 22.50 -25.66
N GLN A 936 -36.68 21.33 -25.49
CA GLN A 936 -38.00 21.04 -26.04
C GLN A 936 -39.10 21.94 -25.45
N LYS A 937 -39.02 22.31 -24.17
CA LYS A 937 -39.93 23.32 -23.57
C LYS A 937 -39.72 24.72 -24.15
N LEU A 938 -38.47 25.17 -24.33
CA LEU A 938 -38.15 26.47 -24.92
C LEU A 938 -38.53 26.52 -26.41
N PHE A 939 -38.32 25.45 -27.16
CA PHE A 939 -38.79 25.30 -28.53
C PHE A 939 -40.31 25.28 -28.63
N ASN A 940 -41.03 24.64 -27.70
CA ASN A 940 -42.49 24.73 -27.66
C ASN A 940 -42.98 26.17 -27.40
N ILE A 941 -42.17 27.02 -26.76
CA ILE A 941 -42.47 28.45 -26.55
C ILE A 941 -42.13 29.29 -27.79
N LEU A 942 -41.02 29.01 -28.47
CA LEU A 942 -40.49 29.80 -29.61
C LEU A 942 -41.01 29.36 -30.99
N VAL A 943 -41.34 28.08 -31.19
CA VAL A 943 -41.70 27.49 -32.50
C VAL A 943 -43.23 27.43 -32.72
N TRP A 944 -44.05 27.44 -31.66
CA TRP A 944 -45.49 27.13 -31.76
C TRP A 944 -46.47 28.29 -31.54
N LYS A 945 -46.01 29.53 -31.37
CA LYS A 945 -46.93 30.69 -31.36
C LYS A 945 -47.07 31.25 -32.78
N THR A 946 -48.10 30.81 -33.49
CA THR A 946 -48.55 31.51 -34.70
C THR A 946 -48.95 32.95 -34.34
N PRO A 947 -48.76 33.94 -35.23
CA PRO A 947 -49.16 35.34 -34.99
C PRO A 947 -50.63 35.50 -34.55
N LYS A 948 -51.48 34.52 -34.84
CA LYS A 948 -52.90 34.48 -34.46
C LYS A 948 -53.14 34.27 -32.95
N GLN A 949 -52.15 33.77 -32.20
CA GLN A 949 -52.21 33.61 -30.74
C GLN A 949 -51.53 34.75 -29.97
N LEU A 950 -50.85 35.67 -30.67
CA LEU A 950 -50.54 37.00 -30.15
C LEU A 950 -51.78 37.89 -30.33
N GLY A 951 -52.88 37.50 -29.69
CA GLY A 951 -54.04 38.35 -29.55
C GLY A 951 -53.64 39.59 -28.74
N GLN A 952 -53.45 40.69 -29.46
CA GLN A 952 -53.80 42.10 -29.17
C GLN A 952 -53.72 42.70 -27.74
N GLU A 953 -53.29 42.01 -26.68
CA GLU A 953 -53.23 42.61 -25.33
C GLU A 953 -51.87 42.46 -24.64
N ALA A 954 -51.09 41.40 -24.90
CA ALA A 954 -49.88 41.14 -24.11
C ALA A 954 -48.60 41.91 -24.54
N ILE A 955 -48.60 42.58 -25.71
CA ILE A 955 -47.47 43.40 -26.18
C ILE A 955 -47.76 44.90 -26.00
N ILE A 956 -49.02 45.29 -25.76
CA ILE A 956 -49.42 46.70 -25.68
C ILE A 956 -48.92 47.36 -24.37
N ASP A 957 -48.66 46.59 -23.31
CA ASP A 957 -48.24 47.17 -22.03
C ASP A 957 -46.72 47.35 -21.85
N ASN A 958 -45.86 46.68 -22.63
CA ASN A 958 -44.41 46.63 -22.33
C ASN A 958 -43.48 47.36 -23.31
N ALA A 959 -43.98 47.92 -24.40
CA ALA A 959 -43.16 48.71 -25.30
C ALA A 959 -43.99 49.84 -25.91
N SER A 960 -43.77 51.07 -25.42
CA SER A 960 -44.42 52.32 -25.83
C SER A 960 -44.17 52.68 -27.31
N LEU A 961 -44.68 51.88 -28.24
CA LEU A 961 -44.59 52.10 -29.69
C LEU A 961 -45.84 52.85 -30.18
N SER A 962 -45.63 53.82 -31.06
CA SER A 962 -46.71 54.63 -31.63
C SER A 962 -47.51 53.87 -32.70
N LYS A 963 -48.78 54.23 -32.90
CA LYS A 963 -49.67 53.64 -33.92
C LYS A 963 -49.07 53.68 -35.33
N ASP A 964 -48.33 54.74 -35.66
CA ASP A 964 -47.66 54.91 -36.96
C ASP A 964 -46.49 53.93 -37.17
N GLU A 965 -45.80 53.52 -36.11
CA GLU A 965 -44.72 52.53 -36.18
C GLU A 965 -45.28 51.12 -36.39
N ILE A 966 -46.44 50.84 -35.79
CA ILE A 966 -47.18 49.59 -35.98
C ILE A 966 -47.68 49.47 -37.44
N GLU A 967 -48.21 50.55 -38.02
CA GLU A 967 -48.66 50.57 -39.41
C GLU A 967 -47.50 50.40 -40.42
N LYS A 968 -46.32 50.94 -40.12
CA LYS A 968 -45.10 50.76 -40.92
C LYS A 968 -44.59 49.32 -40.90
N ILE A 969 -44.67 48.64 -39.77
CA ILE A 969 -44.26 47.24 -39.61
C ILE A 969 -45.25 46.32 -40.34
N GLN A 970 -46.56 46.60 -40.24
CA GLN A 970 -47.61 45.82 -40.90
C GLN A 970 -47.58 45.94 -42.43
N LYS A 971 -47.26 47.12 -43.00
CA LYS A 971 -47.13 47.30 -44.46
C LYS A 971 -45.97 46.54 -45.10
N LYS A 972 -44.96 46.09 -44.34
CA LYS A 972 -43.81 45.34 -44.87
C LYS A 972 -44.03 43.83 -44.99
N VAL A 973 -45.14 43.31 -44.48
CA VAL A 973 -45.43 41.87 -44.47
C VAL A 973 -46.48 41.55 -45.54
N MET A 974 -46.11 41.61 -46.82
CA MET A 974 -46.95 41.04 -47.89
C MET A 974 -46.49 39.63 -48.31
N ALA A 975 -47.51 38.81 -48.51
CA ALA A 975 -47.60 37.39 -48.89
C ALA A 975 -46.40 36.77 -49.64
N CYS A 976 -45.94 35.61 -49.17
CA CYS A 976 -44.96 34.76 -49.84
C CYS A 976 -45.46 33.32 -49.94
N THR A 977 -45.39 32.74 -51.13
CA THR A 977 -45.91 31.42 -51.51
C THR A 977 -44.77 30.48 -51.90
N MET A 978 -44.09 29.82 -50.95
CA MET A 978 -43.22 28.66 -51.23
C MET A 978 -43.11 27.70 -50.02
N ARG A 979 -42.98 26.39 -50.29
CA ARG A 979 -43.03 25.29 -49.31
C ARG A 979 -41.70 25.07 -48.55
N PRO A 980 -41.73 24.59 -47.28
CA PRO A 980 -40.52 24.29 -46.50
C PRO A 980 -39.81 23.02 -46.99
N ARG A 981 -38.47 22.95 -46.85
CA ARG A 981 -37.69 21.71 -46.97
C ARG A 981 -37.88 20.86 -45.71
N THR A 982 -38.19 19.58 -45.89
CA THR A 982 -38.49 18.62 -44.80
C THR A 982 -37.23 17.90 -44.34
N PHE A 983 -36.92 17.98 -43.04
CA PHE A 983 -36.05 17.03 -42.34
C PHE A 983 -36.93 16.17 -41.41
N PRO A 984 -36.79 14.83 -41.36
CA PRO A 984 -37.78 13.95 -40.71
C PRO A 984 -37.87 14.10 -39.19
N ASN A 985 -36.82 14.59 -38.53
CA ASN A 985 -36.69 14.52 -37.06
C ASN A 985 -36.53 15.89 -36.36
N LEU A 986 -36.59 17.02 -37.09
CA LEU A 986 -36.35 18.36 -36.54
C LEU A 986 -37.59 19.27 -36.64
N PRO A 987 -37.93 20.07 -35.61
CA PRO A 987 -39.00 21.06 -35.70
C PRO A 987 -38.63 22.20 -36.65
N ILE A 988 -39.51 22.50 -37.62
CA ILE A 988 -39.31 23.52 -38.67
C ILE A 988 -39.76 24.90 -38.16
N LEU A 989 -38.88 25.91 -38.22
CA LEU A 989 -39.22 27.32 -37.98
C LEU A 989 -39.89 27.94 -39.22
N PRO A 990 -40.90 28.82 -39.09
CA PRO A 990 -41.38 29.63 -40.20
C PRO A 990 -40.39 30.78 -40.43
N THR A 991 -39.64 30.74 -41.54
CA THR A 991 -38.63 31.76 -41.85
C THR A 991 -39.22 32.96 -42.60
N HIS A 992 -38.88 34.17 -42.16
CA HIS A 992 -39.08 35.40 -42.94
C HIS A 992 -37.86 35.60 -43.84
N ASN A 993 -38.08 35.64 -45.16
CA ASN A 993 -36.99 35.57 -46.12
C ASN A 993 -36.67 36.96 -46.74
N CYS A 994 -35.66 37.65 -46.20
CA CYS A 994 -34.96 38.75 -46.86
C CYS A 994 -33.45 38.45 -46.86
N ALA A 995 -32.66 38.94 -47.82
CA ALA A 995 -31.24 38.57 -47.95
C ALA A 995 -30.42 38.76 -46.66
N LYS A 996 -30.72 39.77 -45.82
CA LYS A 996 -30.10 39.94 -44.50
C LYS A 996 -30.54 38.85 -43.51
N CYS A 997 -31.83 38.54 -43.45
CA CYS A 997 -32.37 37.47 -42.61
C CYS A 997 -31.94 36.09 -43.09
N ASP A 998 -31.77 35.86 -44.40
CA ASP A 998 -31.36 34.58 -44.97
C ASP A 998 -29.86 34.32 -44.74
N THR A 999 -29.02 35.37 -44.75
CA THR A 999 -27.58 35.24 -44.41
C THR A 999 -27.37 35.03 -42.91
N THR A 1000 -28.14 35.74 -42.06
CA THR A 1000 -28.14 35.53 -40.60
C THR A 1000 -28.77 34.20 -40.23
N TRP A 1001 -29.85 33.79 -40.89
CA TRP A 1001 -30.48 32.49 -40.75
C TRP A 1001 -29.52 31.40 -41.21
N GLN A 1002 -28.94 31.43 -42.41
CA GLN A 1002 -27.98 30.41 -42.84
C GLN A 1002 -26.80 30.24 -41.89
N LYS A 1003 -26.25 31.34 -41.35
CA LYS A 1003 -25.17 31.28 -40.32
C LYS A 1003 -25.63 30.72 -38.98
N CYS A 1004 -26.74 31.19 -38.43
CA CYS A 1004 -27.25 30.69 -37.14
C CYS A 1004 -27.82 29.27 -37.27
N ASN A 1005 -28.40 28.92 -38.41
CA ASN A 1005 -29.16 27.69 -38.67
C ASN A 1005 -28.23 26.52 -39.05
N SER A 1006 -27.12 26.75 -39.76
CA SER A 1006 -26.19 25.66 -40.10
C SER A 1006 -25.49 25.09 -38.88
N GLU A 1007 -24.93 25.95 -38.01
CA GLU A 1007 -24.25 25.49 -36.80
C GLU A 1007 -25.24 24.94 -35.77
N TYR A 1008 -26.34 25.67 -35.51
CA TYR A 1008 -27.32 25.27 -34.51
C TYR A 1008 -28.02 23.95 -34.85
N TYR A 1009 -28.56 23.80 -36.06
CA TYR A 1009 -29.28 22.58 -36.41
C TYR A 1009 -28.36 21.38 -36.57
N GLN A 1010 -27.11 21.56 -37.03
CA GLN A 1010 -26.11 20.48 -36.98
C GLN A 1010 -25.85 20.02 -35.54
N ASN A 1011 -25.80 20.95 -34.58
CA ASN A 1011 -25.61 20.60 -33.17
C ASN A 1011 -26.84 19.90 -32.58
N VAL A 1012 -28.05 20.31 -32.96
CA VAL A 1012 -29.30 19.67 -32.53
C VAL A 1012 -29.47 18.29 -33.18
N GLU A 1013 -29.16 18.15 -34.46
CA GLU A 1013 -29.15 16.87 -35.20
C GLU A 1013 -28.15 15.89 -34.57
N TYR A 1014 -26.95 16.36 -34.26
CA TYR A 1014 -25.93 15.61 -33.54
C TYR A 1014 -26.44 15.08 -32.19
N LEU A 1015 -27.14 15.91 -31.42
CA LEU A 1015 -27.74 15.50 -30.14
C LEU A 1015 -28.76 14.36 -30.32
N PHE A 1016 -29.57 14.41 -31.38
CA PHE A 1016 -30.49 13.33 -31.74
C PHE A 1016 -29.79 12.05 -32.21
N ASP A 1017 -28.70 12.16 -32.97
CA ASP A 1017 -27.88 11.01 -33.38
C ASP A 1017 -27.21 10.35 -32.18
N LEU A 1018 -26.73 11.15 -31.22
CA LEU A 1018 -26.18 10.67 -29.95
C LEU A 1018 -27.16 9.81 -29.16
N LYS A 1019 -28.40 10.32 -29.05
CA LYS A 1019 -29.51 9.65 -28.39
C LYS A 1019 -29.84 8.36 -29.11
N THR A 1020 -29.93 8.40 -30.44
CA THR A 1020 -30.24 7.25 -31.29
C THR A 1020 -29.16 6.17 -31.16
N TRP A 1021 -27.88 6.55 -31.20
CA TRP A 1021 -26.75 5.65 -30.96
C TRP A 1021 -26.81 4.98 -29.58
N TYR A 1022 -27.05 5.75 -28.51
CA TYR A 1022 -27.13 5.20 -27.15
C TYR A 1022 -28.28 4.20 -26.98
N PHE A 1023 -29.46 4.48 -27.56
CA PHE A 1023 -30.63 3.61 -27.43
C PHE A 1023 -30.62 2.41 -28.41
N SER A 1024 -29.87 2.49 -29.50
CA SER A 1024 -29.73 1.40 -30.49
C SER A 1024 -28.62 0.41 -30.17
N THR A 1025 -27.63 0.80 -29.36
CA THR A 1025 -26.50 -0.06 -28.99
C THR A 1025 -26.79 -0.80 -27.68
N ARG A 1026 -26.90 -2.15 -27.70
CA ARG A 1026 -26.97 -2.94 -26.46
C ARG A 1026 -25.59 -2.93 -25.78
N LEU A 1027 -25.54 -2.39 -24.57
CA LEU A 1027 -24.31 -2.03 -23.86
C LEU A 1027 -23.40 -3.22 -23.48
N ASP A 1028 -23.90 -4.45 -23.56
CA ASP A 1028 -23.13 -5.66 -23.25
C ASP A 1028 -22.29 -6.16 -24.45
N ASP A 1029 -22.51 -5.62 -25.66
CA ASP A 1029 -21.95 -6.13 -26.94
C ASP A 1029 -20.92 -5.19 -27.61
N VAL A 1030 -20.46 -4.13 -26.93
CA VAL A 1030 -19.57 -3.11 -27.54
C VAL A 1030 -18.09 -3.52 -27.44
N ASP A 1031 -17.46 -3.85 -28.57
CA ASP A 1031 -16.02 -4.07 -28.68
C ASP A 1031 -15.25 -2.73 -28.69
N PHE A 1032 -14.34 -2.54 -27.73
CA PHE A 1032 -13.59 -1.29 -27.56
C PHE A 1032 -12.63 -0.99 -28.71
N PHE A 1033 -12.16 -2.02 -29.44
CA PHE A 1033 -11.37 -1.83 -30.67
C PHE A 1033 -12.20 -1.22 -31.80
N GLN A 1034 -13.51 -1.46 -31.83
CA GLN A 1034 -14.42 -0.80 -32.77
C GLN A 1034 -14.64 0.68 -32.41
N LEU A 1035 -14.70 1.04 -31.12
CA LEU A 1035 -14.85 2.45 -30.69
C LEU A 1035 -13.63 3.33 -31.01
N LYS A 1036 -12.40 2.79 -30.96
CA LYS A 1036 -11.19 3.51 -31.42
C LYS A 1036 -11.17 3.73 -32.94
N THR A 1037 -11.92 2.94 -33.69
CA THR A 1037 -12.00 2.97 -35.16
C THR A 1037 -13.30 3.58 -35.68
N TYR A 1038 -14.24 3.94 -34.80
CA TYR A 1038 -15.44 4.70 -35.15
C TYR A 1038 -15.01 6.12 -35.54
N ASP A 1039 -14.89 6.31 -36.85
CA ASP A 1039 -14.81 7.63 -37.46
C ASP A 1039 -16.20 8.26 -37.32
N VAL A 1040 -16.35 9.22 -36.42
CA VAL A 1040 -17.56 10.03 -36.35
C VAL A 1040 -17.55 10.87 -37.61
N GLY A 1041 -18.20 10.38 -38.67
CA GLY A 1041 -18.25 11.02 -39.98
C GLY A 1041 -18.59 12.50 -39.86
N LEU A 1042 -17.66 13.33 -40.33
CA LEU A 1042 -17.78 14.77 -40.49
C LEU A 1042 -18.88 15.18 -41.48
#